data_AF-A0A4D4JD67-F1
#
_entry.id   AF-A0A4D4JD67-F1
#
_cell.length_a   1.000
_cell.length_b   1.000
_cell.length_c   1.000
_cell.angle_alpha   90.00
_cell.angle_beta   90.00
_cell.angle_gamma   90.00
#
_symmetry.space_group_name_H-M   'P 1'
#
loop_
_entity.id
_entity.type
_entity.pdbx_description
1 polymer ?
#
loop_
_entity_poly.entity_id
_entity_poly.type
_entity_poly.pdbx_seq_one_letter_code
_entity_poly.pdbx_strand_id
1 'polypeptide(L)'
;MRAAPAALPAVSPVVVRMLSDWHVGAGHGIPGDVDAVVRRDADGLPYVPGTSLTGVLREACRVVAIALDDGAVDGVWQRWHRHVFGAPPTAPPGQQRQLGAALVGIGAARLSPALRARLRRAGLVEATTIRRAGVAIDRDTGRALDRALRFTEVARGGMELHAELVIDPFPDDADQRTAVTALLMAGAGWCAQLGGDRRRGLGRVQIGIGGGQDSGRWVRWLADTGWTPPEPRPAEPRSDAPPAIPAHPAGGDWVAADLMVTTTAPVRVSSHVTGNIVRGLDYVPGSLLLPWLSQRWGAERVRRAIWEQALVIRHALPEVAGRRGMPVPLSLYRSRDGDQRDLRSASHPVDDLPLGWRQVREAYTDGEVTDGEVTVWSSSLARISHNTVEEVSQRPNTDMGIFELEVIPAGTRLRGRVIVRWSVLDGLADPWQALAGPARLGARRRGEYGAVTVEARETAMPEFAAPGEVATLWAVSDLAVRGRGLRLSASPRDAVAAMAAQLGVAVELVDVTARTRRRDSWQRSWQLPRESIVGLAAGTVLTIRFPDGPPPAAAWAELLRYGLGDRVAEGYGELVADAPLLAVGSARIAESTEPPGPSVEAAVELSGADEQVFQVVTAAVVAERARMALPDARAKPEYDALAKTLGKLSRSQRGAWRATAVAAAVAGNLRPVTAKIGQVSQRRLPRREPERQAAEVINCLVGRQPMRSLRSWWDVLAAEGIAVRSDRDRAAAFAALVADVVDKLRREDAA
;
A
#
# COMPACT_ATOMS: atom_id res chain seq x y z
N MET A 1 -42.40 -4.69 -12.69
CA MET A 1 -40.94 -4.73 -12.90
C MET A 1 -40.30 -5.53 -11.78
N ARG A 2 -39.32 -6.40 -12.09
CA ARG A 2 -38.52 -7.07 -11.04
C ARG A 2 -37.68 -6.03 -10.32
N ALA A 3 -37.70 -6.03 -8.98
CA ALA A 3 -36.87 -5.13 -8.18
C ALA A 3 -35.38 -5.38 -8.46
N ALA A 4 -34.58 -4.31 -8.47
CA ALA A 4 -33.14 -4.40 -8.60
C ALA A 4 -32.53 -5.21 -7.44
N PRO A 5 -31.41 -5.91 -7.65
CA PRO A 5 -30.65 -6.47 -6.53
C PRO A 5 -30.13 -5.37 -5.59
N ALA A 6 -29.75 -5.75 -4.37
CA ALA A 6 -29.30 -4.78 -3.36
C ALA A 6 -28.04 -4.03 -3.82
N ALA A 7 -28.13 -2.69 -3.87
CA ALA A 7 -26.99 -1.83 -4.23
C ALA A 7 -25.81 -2.03 -3.28
N LEU A 8 -24.59 -1.82 -3.78
CA LEU A 8 -23.39 -1.90 -2.96
C LEU A 8 -23.36 -0.76 -1.93
N PRO A 9 -22.93 -1.02 -0.69
CA PRO A 9 -22.61 0.03 0.26
C PRO A 9 -21.36 0.81 -0.17
N ALA A 10 -21.14 1.98 0.45
CA ALA A 10 -20.01 2.87 0.18
C ALA A 10 -18.64 2.19 0.29
N VAL A 11 -18.51 1.21 1.19
CA VAL A 11 -17.33 0.34 1.32
C VAL A 11 -17.78 -1.10 1.18
N SER A 12 -17.19 -1.83 0.25
CA SER A 12 -17.54 -3.22 -0.06
C SER A 12 -16.29 -4.10 -0.13
N PRO A 13 -16.29 -5.30 0.46
CA PRO A 13 -15.16 -6.22 0.33
C PRO A 13 -15.06 -6.74 -1.11
N VAL A 14 -13.84 -6.91 -1.59
CA VAL A 14 -13.50 -7.46 -2.90
C VAL A 14 -12.67 -8.72 -2.70
N VAL A 15 -13.06 -9.80 -3.35
CA VAL A 15 -12.36 -11.08 -3.34
C VAL A 15 -11.86 -11.38 -4.75
N VAL A 16 -10.57 -11.63 -4.88
CA VAL A 16 -9.88 -11.90 -6.15
C VAL A 16 -9.33 -13.32 -6.06
N ARG A 17 -10.00 -14.27 -6.71
CA ARG A 17 -9.61 -15.68 -6.73
C ARG A 17 -8.76 -15.96 -7.97
N MET A 18 -7.48 -16.28 -7.75
CA MET A 18 -6.55 -16.63 -8.82
C MET A 18 -6.77 -18.08 -9.24
N LEU A 19 -7.25 -18.29 -10.47
CA LEU A 19 -7.55 -19.62 -11.02
C LEU A 19 -6.35 -20.27 -11.73
N SER A 20 -5.32 -19.48 -12.03
CA SER A 20 -4.04 -19.95 -12.57
C SER A 20 -2.88 -19.25 -11.88
N ASP A 21 -1.65 -19.71 -12.13
CA ASP A 21 -0.46 -18.94 -11.81
C ASP A 21 -0.53 -17.56 -12.47
N TRP A 22 0.04 -16.55 -11.83
CA TRP A 22 -0.13 -15.16 -12.20
C TRP A 22 1.15 -14.35 -12.02
N HIS A 23 1.28 -13.28 -12.79
CA HIS A 23 2.43 -12.38 -12.71
C HIS A 23 1.95 -10.94 -12.66
N VAL A 24 2.15 -10.28 -11.53
CA VAL A 24 2.11 -8.81 -11.45
C VAL A 24 3.53 -8.35 -11.18
N GLY A 25 4.17 -7.78 -12.19
CA GLY A 25 5.59 -7.48 -12.15
C GLY A 25 5.95 -6.31 -11.23
N ALA A 26 7.11 -6.42 -10.58
CA ALA A 26 7.72 -5.33 -9.83
C ALA A 26 8.41 -4.29 -10.74
N GLY A 27 8.48 -4.54 -12.04
CA GLY A 27 9.11 -3.66 -13.03
C GLY A 27 10.63 -3.82 -13.16
N HIS A 28 11.21 -4.76 -12.41
CA HIS A 28 12.64 -5.07 -12.43
C HIS A 28 12.88 -6.59 -12.37
N GLY A 29 14.12 -6.99 -12.65
CA GLY A 29 14.67 -8.34 -12.50
C GLY A 29 15.71 -8.39 -11.38
N ILE A 30 16.13 -9.59 -10.99
CA ILE A 30 17.31 -9.86 -10.18
C ILE A 30 18.44 -10.22 -11.16
N PRO A 31 19.49 -9.39 -11.29
CA PRO A 31 20.61 -9.68 -12.19
C PRO A 31 21.21 -11.06 -11.94
N GLY A 32 21.36 -11.85 -13.02
CA GLY A 32 21.92 -13.20 -12.95
C GLY A 32 20.96 -14.29 -12.45
N ASP A 33 19.71 -13.96 -12.12
CA ASP A 33 18.74 -14.93 -11.60
C ASP A 33 17.39 -14.89 -12.35
N VAL A 34 16.59 -13.84 -12.14
CA VAL A 34 15.24 -13.74 -12.70
C VAL A 34 15.07 -12.43 -13.46
N ASP A 35 14.65 -12.49 -14.73
CA ASP A 35 14.47 -11.29 -15.56
C ASP A 35 13.25 -10.44 -15.17
N ALA A 36 12.23 -11.07 -14.57
CA ALA A 36 11.01 -10.40 -14.14
C ALA A 36 10.48 -10.96 -12.82
N VAL A 37 10.51 -10.13 -11.77
CA VAL A 37 10.12 -10.50 -10.40
C VAL A 37 8.65 -10.17 -10.15
N VAL A 38 7.96 -10.98 -9.35
CA VAL A 38 6.62 -10.67 -8.86
C VAL A 38 6.69 -9.58 -7.79
N ARG A 39 5.70 -8.70 -7.81
CA ARG A 39 5.54 -7.65 -6.81
C ARG A 39 5.16 -8.25 -5.46
N ARG A 40 5.95 -7.92 -4.44
CA ARG A 40 5.78 -8.38 -3.05
C ARG A 40 5.45 -7.23 -2.12
N ASP A 41 4.75 -7.55 -1.05
CA ASP A 41 4.46 -6.59 0.01
C ASP A 41 5.48 -6.62 1.15
N ALA A 42 5.20 -5.92 2.24
CA ALA A 42 6.07 -5.83 3.41
C ALA A 42 6.36 -7.19 4.07
N ASP A 43 5.52 -8.20 3.85
CA ASP A 43 5.73 -9.57 4.35
C ASP A 43 6.51 -10.45 3.36
N GLY A 44 6.94 -9.90 2.22
CA GLY A 44 7.55 -10.66 1.13
C GLY A 44 6.56 -11.51 0.33
N LEU A 45 5.25 -11.32 0.55
CA LEU A 45 4.19 -12.11 -0.09
C LEU A 45 3.68 -11.45 -1.37
N PRO A 46 3.29 -12.22 -2.40
CA PRO A 46 2.74 -11.67 -3.63
C PRO A 46 1.39 -11.00 -3.37
N TYR A 47 1.18 -9.82 -3.97
CA TYR A 47 -0.07 -9.08 -3.86
C TYR A 47 -0.43 -8.42 -5.19
N VAL A 48 -1.70 -8.03 -5.35
CA VAL A 48 -2.15 -7.27 -6.52
C VAL A 48 -2.34 -5.80 -6.13
N PRO A 49 -1.64 -4.84 -6.76
CA PRO A 49 -1.84 -3.42 -6.55
C PRO A 49 -3.29 -3.00 -6.79
N GLY A 50 -3.80 -2.15 -5.92
CA GLY A 50 -5.17 -1.62 -6.05
C GLY A 50 -5.33 -0.76 -7.31
N THR A 51 -4.26 -0.11 -7.74
CA THR A 51 -4.18 0.58 -9.03
C THR A 51 -4.33 -0.36 -10.22
N SER A 52 -3.75 -1.57 -10.14
CA SER A 52 -3.93 -2.60 -11.16
C SER A 52 -5.36 -3.13 -11.19
N LEU A 53 -5.95 -3.41 -10.03
CA LEU A 53 -7.36 -3.85 -9.94
C LEU A 53 -8.32 -2.78 -10.46
N THR A 54 -8.12 -1.53 -10.06
CA THR A 54 -8.92 -0.40 -10.54
C THR A 54 -8.77 -0.24 -12.06
N GLY A 55 -7.57 -0.43 -12.60
CA GLY A 55 -7.32 -0.40 -14.04
C GLY A 55 -8.06 -1.51 -14.80
N VAL A 56 -7.95 -2.75 -14.34
CA VAL A 56 -8.61 -3.91 -14.96
C VAL A 56 -10.13 -3.78 -14.86
N LEU A 57 -10.67 -3.40 -13.70
CA LEU A 57 -12.11 -3.22 -13.53
C LEU A 57 -12.64 -2.07 -14.37
N ARG A 58 -11.92 -0.95 -14.45
CA ARG A 58 -12.26 0.19 -15.32
C ARG A 58 -12.37 -0.22 -16.78
N GLU A 59 -11.45 -1.04 -17.28
CA GLU A 59 -11.49 -1.53 -18.66
C GLU A 59 -12.64 -2.51 -18.88
N ALA A 60 -12.86 -3.44 -17.95
CA ALA A 60 -13.98 -4.36 -18.01
C ALA A 60 -15.33 -3.61 -18.01
N CYS A 61 -15.48 -2.61 -17.14
CA CYS A 61 -16.67 -1.76 -17.09
C CYS A 61 -16.85 -0.94 -18.37
N ARG A 62 -15.76 -0.54 -19.05
CA ARG A 62 -15.84 0.17 -20.34
C ARG A 62 -16.46 -0.72 -21.42
N VAL A 63 -15.97 -1.96 -21.52
CA VAL A 63 -16.50 -2.95 -22.47
C VAL A 63 -17.98 -3.23 -22.19
N VAL A 64 -18.33 -3.41 -20.92
CA VAL A 64 -19.73 -3.59 -20.50
C VAL A 64 -20.58 -2.37 -20.84
N ALA A 65 -20.10 -1.15 -20.58
CA ALA A 65 -20.83 0.07 -20.90
C ALA A 65 -21.12 0.20 -22.40
N ILE A 66 -20.12 -0.06 -23.26
CA ILE A 66 -20.29 -0.06 -24.72
C ILE A 66 -21.34 -1.11 -25.14
N ALA A 67 -21.30 -2.29 -24.53
CA ALA A 67 -22.28 -3.34 -24.83
C ALA A 67 -23.70 -2.98 -24.37
N LEU A 68 -23.86 -2.34 -23.19
CA LEU A 68 -25.16 -1.89 -22.68
C LEU A 68 -25.74 -0.70 -23.46
N ASP A 69 -24.89 0.05 -24.16
CA ASP A 69 -25.29 1.14 -25.05
C ASP A 69 -25.48 0.66 -26.51
N ASP A 70 -25.50 -0.66 -26.76
CA ASP A 70 -25.59 -1.27 -28.11
C ASP A 70 -24.54 -0.71 -29.10
N GLY A 71 -23.36 -0.35 -28.60
CA GLY A 71 -22.27 0.22 -29.40
C GLY A 71 -22.47 1.70 -29.79
N ALA A 72 -23.49 2.38 -29.27
CA ALA A 72 -23.70 3.80 -29.53
C ALA A 72 -22.48 4.65 -29.12
N VAL A 73 -22.18 5.70 -29.89
CA VAL A 73 -21.12 6.64 -29.52
C VAL A 73 -21.63 7.53 -28.40
N ASP A 74 -20.89 7.58 -27.28
CA ASP A 74 -21.27 8.34 -26.10
C ASP A 74 -22.67 8.01 -25.57
N GLY A 75 -22.95 6.74 -25.32
CA GLY A 75 -24.19 6.31 -24.66
C GLY A 75 -24.22 6.64 -23.16
N VAL A 76 -25.38 6.40 -22.53
CA VAL A 76 -25.59 6.75 -21.12
C VAL A 76 -24.69 5.94 -20.20
N TRP A 77 -24.44 4.67 -20.50
CA TRP A 77 -23.54 3.83 -19.71
C TRP A 77 -22.09 4.23 -19.87
N GLN A 78 -21.69 4.71 -21.06
CA GLN A 78 -20.37 5.31 -21.27
C GLN A 78 -20.19 6.62 -20.49
N ARG A 79 -21.24 7.45 -20.36
CA ARG A 79 -21.23 8.62 -19.45
C ARG A 79 -21.08 8.19 -17.99
N TRP A 80 -21.80 7.16 -17.56
CA TRP A 80 -21.65 6.59 -16.22
C TRP A 80 -20.25 6.02 -15.97
N HIS A 81 -19.65 5.35 -16.95
CA HIS A 81 -18.26 4.89 -16.86
C HIS A 81 -17.30 6.06 -16.59
N ARG A 82 -17.41 7.15 -17.35
CA ARG A 82 -16.60 8.37 -17.16
C ARG A 82 -16.88 9.04 -15.82
N HIS A 83 -18.12 9.02 -15.36
CA HIS A 83 -18.49 9.55 -14.04
C HIS A 83 -17.86 8.72 -12.90
N VAL A 84 -17.93 7.39 -12.98
CA VAL A 84 -17.42 6.46 -11.96
C VAL A 84 -15.89 6.44 -11.92
N PHE A 85 -15.23 6.32 -13.07
CA PHE A 85 -13.77 6.13 -13.16
C PHE A 85 -12.97 7.40 -13.51
N GLY A 86 -13.66 8.52 -13.74
CA GLY A 86 -13.07 9.76 -14.25
C GLY A 86 -12.92 9.74 -15.78
N ALA A 87 -12.85 10.92 -16.38
CA ALA A 87 -12.62 11.07 -17.82
C ALA A 87 -11.11 11.11 -18.16
N PRO A 88 -10.69 10.58 -19.33
CA PRO A 88 -9.31 10.68 -19.79
C PRO A 88 -8.92 12.15 -20.10
N PRO A 89 -7.63 12.52 -19.98
CA PRO A 89 -7.14 13.89 -20.19
C PRO A 89 -7.18 14.35 -21.66
N THR A 90 -7.47 13.47 -22.62
CA THR A 90 -7.34 13.68 -24.06
C THR A 90 -8.64 14.11 -24.73
N ALA A 91 -9.18 15.25 -24.36
CA ALA A 91 -10.30 15.81 -25.13
C ALA A 91 -9.98 17.26 -25.55
N PRO A 92 -10.54 17.74 -26.66
CA PRO A 92 -10.05 18.94 -27.36
C PRO A 92 -10.09 20.22 -26.50
N PRO A 93 -9.18 21.18 -26.74
CA PRO A 93 -9.11 22.46 -26.02
C PRO A 93 -10.37 23.31 -26.27
N GLY A 94 -10.82 24.05 -25.24
CA GLY A 94 -11.92 25.02 -25.34
C GLY A 94 -13.19 24.69 -24.54
N GLN A 95 -13.38 23.44 -24.09
CA GLN A 95 -14.38 23.13 -23.08
C GLN A 95 -13.77 23.26 -21.69
N GLN A 96 -14.34 24.15 -20.88
CA GLN A 96 -14.03 24.27 -19.45
C GLN A 96 -14.47 22.98 -18.76
N ARG A 97 -13.59 21.96 -18.74
CA ARG A 97 -13.96 20.64 -18.24
C ARG A 97 -13.86 20.61 -16.72
N GLN A 98 -15.01 20.43 -16.07
CA GLN A 98 -15.07 19.73 -14.79
C GLN A 98 -14.74 18.25 -15.05
N LEU A 99 -13.45 17.92 -15.21
CA LEU A 99 -12.98 16.54 -15.19
C LEU A 99 -13.25 15.99 -13.77
N GLY A 100 -14.40 15.33 -13.59
CA GLY A 100 -14.82 14.76 -12.31
C GLY A 100 -13.78 13.79 -11.75
N ALA A 101 -13.47 13.90 -10.46
CA ALA A 101 -12.61 12.94 -9.78
C ALA A 101 -13.30 11.56 -9.75
N ALA A 102 -12.56 10.49 -10.05
CA ALA A 102 -13.07 9.13 -9.99
C ALA A 102 -13.74 8.84 -8.64
N LEU A 103 -14.99 8.37 -8.68
CA LEU A 103 -15.77 8.01 -7.50
C LEU A 103 -15.21 6.76 -6.81
N VAL A 104 -14.66 5.84 -7.60
CA VAL A 104 -14.24 4.53 -7.09
C VAL A 104 -12.74 4.40 -6.92
N GLY A 105 -12.33 3.62 -5.92
CA GLY A 105 -10.99 3.09 -5.81
C GLY A 105 -10.97 1.75 -5.08
N ILE A 106 -10.01 0.91 -5.46
CA ILE A 106 -9.83 -0.42 -4.88
C ILE A 106 -8.48 -0.45 -4.15
N GLY A 107 -8.48 -0.97 -2.93
CA GLY A 107 -7.27 -1.24 -2.15
C GLY A 107 -6.37 -2.31 -2.77
N ALA A 108 -5.15 -2.48 -2.26
CA ALA A 108 -4.30 -3.59 -2.66
C ALA A 108 -4.93 -4.93 -2.25
N ALA A 109 -5.05 -5.89 -3.17
CA ALA A 109 -5.55 -7.22 -2.83
C ALA A 109 -4.44 -8.09 -2.27
N ARG A 110 -4.70 -8.64 -1.08
CA ARG A 110 -3.72 -9.25 -0.18
C ARG A 110 -4.25 -10.58 0.34
N LEU A 111 -3.36 -11.55 0.58
CA LEU A 111 -3.72 -12.75 1.37
C LEU A 111 -4.29 -12.33 2.74
N SER A 112 -5.16 -13.15 3.32
CA SER A 112 -5.75 -12.87 4.64
C SER A 112 -4.66 -12.73 5.73
N PRO A 113 -4.87 -11.90 6.77
CA PRO A 113 -3.91 -11.77 7.87
C PRO A 113 -3.55 -13.12 8.52
N ALA A 114 -4.52 -14.02 8.68
CA ALA A 114 -4.32 -15.34 9.27
C ALA A 114 -3.39 -16.21 8.41
N LEU A 115 -3.61 -16.25 7.09
CA LEU A 115 -2.78 -17.02 6.17
C LEU A 115 -1.36 -16.44 6.07
N ARG A 116 -1.21 -15.11 6.05
CA ARG A 116 0.11 -14.43 6.06
C ARG A 116 0.93 -14.86 7.26
N ALA A 117 0.35 -14.75 8.46
CA ALA A 117 1.01 -15.13 9.71
C ALA A 117 1.42 -16.61 9.70
N ARG A 118 0.54 -17.50 9.20
CA ARG A 118 0.83 -18.93 9.10
C ARG A 118 1.96 -19.24 8.11
N LEU A 119 1.97 -18.62 6.93
CA LEU A 119 3.01 -18.81 5.92
C LEU A 119 4.38 -18.35 6.44
N ARG A 120 4.44 -17.21 7.15
CA ARG A 120 5.67 -16.72 7.80
C ARG A 120 6.18 -17.71 8.85
N ARG A 121 5.31 -18.15 9.77
CA ARG A 121 5.68 -19.10 10.83
C ARG A 121 6.18 -20.43 10.27
N ALA A 122 5.62 -20.87 9.15
CA ALA A 122 6.02 -22.11 8.48
C ALA A 122 7.27 -21.96 7.59
N GLY A 123 7.81 -20.76 7.41
CA GLY A 123 8.92 -20.51 6.48
C GLY A 123 8.56 -20.74 5.01
N LEU A 124 7.29 -20.54 4.65
CA LEU A 124 6.74 -20.84 3.31
C LEU A 124 6.50 -19.60 2.45
N VAL A 125 7.06 -18.44 2.81
CA VAL A 125 6.88 -17.18 2.06
C VAL A 125 7.40 -17.31 0.63
N GLU A 126 8.64 -17.79 0.45
CA GLU A 126 9.24 -17.96 -0.89
C GLU A 126 8.48 -18.97 -1.75
N ALA A 127 7.90 -19.98 -1.11
CA ALA A 127 7.12 -21.03 -1.75
C ALA A 127 5.80 -20.54 -2.36
N THR A 128 5.38 -19.30 -2.10
CA THR A 128 4.21 -18.69 -2.75
C THR A 128 4.47 -18.32 -4.21
N THR A 129 5.73 -18.31 -4.63
CA THR A 129 6.18 -18.01 -6.00
C THR A 129 6.96 -19.18 -6.60
N ILE A 130 7.04 -19.24 -7.93
CA ILE A 130 7.86 -20.18 -8.69
C ILE A 130 8.58 -19.47 -9.84
N ARG A 131 9.70 -20.04 -10.28
CA ARG A 131 10.42 -19.58 -11.47
C ARG A 131 9.93 -20.35 -12.69
N ARG A 132 9.52 -19.62 -13.72
CA ARG A 132 9.14 -20.17 -15.02
C ARG A 132 10.22 -19.84 -16.05
N ALA A 133 10.84 -20.87 -16.61
CA ALA A 133 11.75 -20.73 -17.73
C ALA A 133 10.97 -20.47 -19.04
N GLY A 134 11.51 -19.60 -19.87
CA GLY A 134 11.00 -19.26 -21.19
C GLY A 134 12.12 -18.74 -22.09
N VAL A 135 11.76 -18.23 -23.26
CA VAL A 135 12.71 -17.63 -24.20
C VAL A 135 12.38 -16.16 -24.34
N ALA A 136 13.39 -15.30 -24.38
CA ALA A 136 13.21 -13.89 -24.64
C ALA A 136 12.62 -13.68 -26.04
N ILE A 137 11.77 -12.67 -26.19
CA ILE A 137 11.11 -12.38 -27.46
C ILE A 137 11.56 -11.01 -27.92
N ASP A 138 11.99 -10.98 -29.18
CA ASP A 138 12.30 -9.78 -29.92
C ASP A 138 11.03 -8.93 -30.04
N ARG A 139 11.14 -7.66 -29.63
CA ARG A 139 9.96 -6.79 -29.48
C ARG A 139 9.39 -6.35 -30.81
N ASP A 140 10.23 -6.17 -31.81
CA ASP A 140 9.87 -5.60 -33.11
C ASP A 140 9.31 -6.68 -34.04
N THR A 141 9.95 -7.85 -34.04
CA THR A 141 9.57 -8.99 -34.89
C THR A 141 8.58 -9.94 -34.23
N GLY A 142 8.45 -9.90 -32.90
CA GLY A 142 7.63 -10.83 -32.12
C GLY A 142 8.16 -12.27 -32.10
N ARG A 143 9.38 -12.51 -32.60
CA ARG A 143 10.01 -13.83 -32.66
C ARG A 143 10.81 -14.13 -31.40
N ALA A 144 10.98 -15.41 -31.09
CA ALA A 144 11.90 -15.83 -30.03
C ALA A 144 13.33 -15.45 -30.44
N LEU A 145 14.07 -14.81 -29.53
CA LEU A 145 15.49 -14.53 -29.70
C LEU A 145 16.27 -15.84 -29.59
N ASP A 146 17.23 -16.01 -30.49
CA ASP A 146 18.07 -17.20 -30.47
C ASP A 146 18.94 -17.24 -29.20
N ARG A 147 19.02 -18.42 -28.60
CA ARG A 147 19.80 -18.71 -27.38
C ARG A 147 19.57 -17.76 -26.20
N ALA A 148 18.41 -17.11 -26.13
CA ALA A 148 18.10 -16.14 -25.09
C ALA A 148 17.13 -16.72 -24.05
N LEU A 149 17.67 -17.45 -23.06
CA LEU A 149 16.91 -17.95 -21.93
C LEU A 149 16.37 -16.78 -21.09
N ARG A 150 15.11 -16.88 -20.67
CA ARG A 150 14.44 -15.87 -19.85
C ARG A 150 13.71 -16.53 -18.69
N PHE A 151 13.93 -16.06 -17.48
CA PHE A 151 13.22 -16.49 -16.29
C PHE A 151 12.20 -15.44 -15.84
N THR A 152 10.98 -15.88 -15.60
CA THR A 152 9.92 -15.04 -15.03
C THR A 152 9.42 -15.69 -13.76
N GLU A 153 9.45 -14.96 -12.67
CA GLU A 153 8.81 -15.38 -11.44
C GLU A 153 7.30 -15.24 -11.59
N VAL A 154 6.54 -16.23 -11.13
CA VAL A 154 5.07 -16.19 -11.11
C VAL A 154 4.59 -16.61 -9.73
N ALA A 155 3.54 -15.96 -9.24
CA ALA A 155 2.85 -16.36 -8.03
C ALA A 155 1.91 -17.53 -8.34
N ARG A 156 1.79 -18.46 -7.39
CA ARG A 156 1.00 -19.67 -7.56
C ARG A 156 -0.48 -19.36 -7.70
N GLY A 157 -1.17 -20.13 -8.54
CA GLY A 157 -2.62 -20.15 -8.64
C GLY A 157 -3.30 -20.78 -7.42
N GLY A 158 -4.62 -20.61 -7.34
CA GLY A 158 -5.46 -21.09 -6.24
C GLY A 158 -5.58 -20.11 -5.07
N MET A 159 -4.81 -19.02 -5.08
CA MET A 159 -4.80 -18.01 -4.02
C MET A 159 -6.06 -17.14 -4.04
N GLU A 160 -6.59 -16.83 -2.86
CA GLU A 160 -7.63 -15.85 -2.66
C GLU A 160 -7.01 -14.57 -2.07
N LEU A 161 -7.23 -13.44 -2.74
CA LEU A 161 -6.73 -12.14 -2.31
C LEU A 161 -7.91 -11.22 -1.97
N HIS A 162 -7.80 -10.50 -0.87
CA HIS A 162 -8.83 -9.64 -0.33
C HIS A 162 -8.43 -8.17 -0.45
N ALA A 163 -9.36 -7.35 -0.93
CA ALA A 163 -9.25 -5.89 -1.00
C ALA A 163 -10.56 -5.24 -0.55
N GLU A 164 -10.56 -3.92 -0.49
CA GLU A 164 -11.76 -3.11 -0.26
C GLU A 164 -12.01 -2.20 -1.46
N LEU A 165 -13.26 -2.15 -1.91
CA LEU A 165 -13.78 -1.16 -2.85
C LEU A 165 -14.38 -0.01 -2.05
N VAL A 166 -14.01 1.22 -2.40
CA VAL A 166 -14.58 2.45 -1.84
C VAL A 166 -15.25 3.26 -2.94
N ILE A 167 -16.48 3.70 -2.68
CA ILE A 167 -17.28 4.61 -3.51
C ILE A 167 -17.43 5.93 -2.73
N ASP A 168 -16.79 7.00 -3.21
CA ASP A 168 -16.75 8.29 -2.53
C ASP A 168 -16.76 9.46 -3.55
N PRO A 169 -17.65 10.46 -3.44
CA PRO A 169 -18.82 10.46 -2.58
C PRO A 169 -19.74 9.28 -2.93
N PHE A 170 -20.41 8.76 -1.90
CA PHE A 170 -21.44 7.76 -2.11
C PHE A 170 -22.72 8.44 -2.63
N PRO A 171 -23.37 7.94 -3.70
CA PRO A 171 -24.54 8.61 -4.24
C PRO A 171 -25.73 8.59 -3.25
N ASP A 172 -26.33 9.75 -3.00
CA ASP A 172 -27.53 9.89 -2.15
C ASP A 172 -28.82 9.42 -2.85
N ASP A 173 -28.81 9.42 -4.18
CA ASP A 173 -29.92 9.01 -5.04
C ASP A 173 -29.91 7.49 -5.32
N ALA A 174 -31.07 6.85 -5.23
CA ALA A 174 -31.20 5.39 -5.38
C ALA A 174 -30.89 4.89 -6.80
N ASP A 175 -31.26 5.64 -7.83
CA ASP A 175 -31.00 5.26 -9.23
C ASP A 175 -29.52 5.41 -9.56
N GLN A 176 -28.87 6.45 -9.04
CA GLN A 176 -27.41 6.59 -9.16
C GLN A 176 -26.66 5.45 -8.45
N ARG A 177 -27.10 5.03 -7.25
CA ARG A 177 -26.53 3.85 -6.56
C ARG A 177 -26.71 2.58 -7.38
N THR A 178 -27.88 2.41 -8.00
CA THR A 178 -28.18 1.28 -8.88
C THR A 178 -27.28 1.29 -10.12
N ALA A 179 -27.11 2.44 -10.78
CA ALA A 179 -26.26 2.59 -11.96
C ALA A 179 -24.79 2.25 -11.66
N VAL A 180 -24.24 2.82 -10.59
CA VAL A 180 -22.86 2.55 -10.13
C VAL A 180 -22.69 1.06 -9.79
N THR A 181 -23.64 0.48 -9.05
CA THR A 181 -23.56 -0.92 -8.65
C THR A 181 -23.64 -1.87 -9.85
N ALA A 182 -24.62 -1.66 -10.73
CA ALA A 182 -24.85 -2.49 -11.91
C ALA A 182 -23.60 -2.52 -12.80
N LEU A 183 -22.99 -1.35 -13.06
CA LEU A 183 -21.78 -1.24 -13.86
C LEU A 183 -20.60 -1.98 -13.22
N LEU A 184 -20.37 -1.80 -11.91
CA LEU A 184 -19.27 -2.45 -11.19
C LEU A 184 -19.44 -3.97 -11.11
N MET A 185 -20.65 -4.46 -10.84
CA MET A 185 -20.94 -5.89 -10.74
C MET A 185 -20.83 -6.59 -12.08
N ALA A 186 -21.36 -5.98 -13.15
CA ALA A 186 -21.24 -6.51 -14.51
C ALA A 186 -19.78 -6.48 -14.98
N GLY A 187 -19.03 -5.40 -14.72
CA GLY A 187 -17.61 -5.32 -15.00
C GLY A 187 -16.77 -6.35 -14.25
N ALA A 188 -17.07 -6.60 -12.97
CA ALA A 188 -16.41 -7.64 -12.18
C ALA A 188 -16.66 -9.04 -12.75
N GLY A 189 -17.90 -9.32 -13.19
CA GLY A 189 -18.27 -10.58 -13.85
C GLY A 189 -17.61 -10.77 -15.23
N TRP A 190 -17.35 -9.68 -15.96
CA TRP A 190 -16.66 -9.70 -17.25
C TRP A 190 -15.14 -9.93 -17.10
N CYS A 191 -14.56 -9.53 -15.98
CA CYS A 191 -13.13 -9.62 -15.74
C CYS A 191 -12.65 -11.07 -15.53
N ALA A 192 -12.01 -11.65 -16.55
CA ALA A 192 -11.51 -13.04 -16.51
C ALA A 192 -9.99 -13.18 -16.32
N GLN A 193 -9.21 -12.10 -16.47
CA GLN A 193 -7.75 -12.15 -16.43
C GLN A 193 -7.11 -10.90 -15.77
N LEU A 194 -5.98 -11.10 -15.08
CA LEU A 194 -5.21 -10.06 -14.41
C LEU A 194 -3.70 -10.27 -14.57
N GLY A 195 -2.95 -9.17 -14.71
CA GLY A 195 -1.47 -9.19 -14.69
C GLY A 195 -0.81 -9.29 -16.08
N GLY A 196 0.51 -9.35 -16.06
CA GLY A 196 1.35 -9.53 -17.25
C GLY A 196 1.21 -10.91 -17.86
N ASP A 197 1.48 -11.03 -19.16
CA ASP A 197 1.41 -12.30 -19.91
C ASP A 197 0.05 -13.03 -19.82
N ARG A 198 -1.04 -12.28 -19.60
CA ARG A 198 -2.42 -12.79 -19.59
C ARG A 198 -2.82 -13.57 -20.86
N ARG A 199 -2.22 -13.21 -22.00
CA ARG A 199 -2.41 -13.91 -23.29
C ARG A 199 -1.63 -15.23 -23.40
N ARG A 200 -0.76 -15.56 -22.43
CA ARG A 200 0.06 -16.79 -22.39
C ARG A 200 -0.39 -17.78 -21.32
N GLY A 201 -1.64 -17.64 -20.86
CA GLY A 201 -2.27 -18.54 -19.90
C GLY A 201 -1.99 -18.23 -18.42
N LEU A 202 -1.33 -17.11 -18.11
CA LEU A 202 -1.19 -16.61 -16.73
C LEU A 202 -2.37 -15.71 -16.35
N GLY A 203 -2.62 -15.58 -15.05
CA GLY A 203 -3.50 -14.55 -14.51
C GLY A 203 -5.00 -14.78 -14.66
N ARG A 204 -5.48 -16.00 -14.93
CA ARG A 204 -6.93 -16.27 -14.90
C ARG A 204 -7.48 -15.98 -13.50
N VAL A 205 -8.58 -15.24 -13.43
CA VAL A 205 -9.12 -14.72 -12.17
C VAL A 205 -10.64 -14.75 -12.17
N GLN A 206 -11.21 -14.77 -10.97
CA GLN A 206 -12.61 -14.44 -10.71
C GLN A 206 -12.66 -13.35 -9.64
N ILE A 207 -13.44 -12.29 -9.89
CA ILE A 207 -13.59 -11.15 -8.97
C ILE A 207 -15.01 -11.15 -8.40
N GLY A 208 -15.12 -11.17 -7.07
CA GLY A 208 -16.37 -10.98 -6.35
C GLY A 208 -16.36 -9.65 -5.58
N ILE A 209 -17.50 -8.97 -5.50
CA ILE A 209 -17.67 -7.69 -4.78
C ILE A 209 -18.85 -7.82 -3.80
N GLY A 210 -18.80 -7.13 -2.66
CA GLY A 210 -19.94 -7.01 -1.74
C GLY A 210 -20.23 -8.29 -0.95
N GLY A 211 -19.20 -9.07 -0.63
CA GLY A 211 -19.34 -10.35 0.06
C GLY A 211 -19.67 -11.51 -0.87
N GLY A 212 -19.29 -11.39 -2.15
CA GLY A 212 -19.56 -12.41 -3.16
C GLY A 212 -20.95 -12.32 -3.76
N GLN A 213 -21.51 -11.11 -3.88
CA GLN A 213 -22.74 -10.92 -4.64
C GLN A 213 -22.58 -11.51 -6.05
N ASP A 214 -23.62 -12.18 -6.53
CA ASP A 214 -23.60 -12.80 -7.85
C ASP A 214 -23.72 -11.75 -8.95
N SER A 215 -22.60 -11.47 -9.65
CA SER A 215 -22.58 -10.63 -10.85
C SER A 215 -23.57 -11.09 -11.91
N GLY A 216 -23.80 -12.40 -12.03
CA GLY A 216 -24.76 -12.97 -12.96
C GLY A 216 -26.21 -12.59 -12.64
N ARG A 217 -26.54 -12.28 -11.38
CA ARG A 217 -27.88 -11.78 -10.99
C ARG A 217 -28.11 -10.37 -11.51
N TRP A 218 -27.09 -9.51 -11.43
CA TRP A 218 -27.14 -8.15 -11.96
C TRP A 218 -27.26 -8.13 -13.48
N VAL A 219 -26.46 -8.93 -14.18
CA VAL A 219 -26.52 -9.06 -15.65
C VAL A 219 -27.88 -9.57 -16.11
N ARG A 220 -28.41 -10.62 -15.46
CA ARG A 220 -29.76 -11.14 -15.75
C ARG A 220 -30.84 -10.09 -15.50
N TRP A 221 -30.75 -9.34 -14.40
CA TRP A 221 -31.72 -8.29 -14.10
C TRP A 221 -31.71 -7.17 -15.16
N LEU A 222 -30.53 -6.70 -15.59
CA LEU A 222 -30.41 -5.72 -16.68
C LEU A 222 -31.04 -6.24 -17.97
N ALA A 223 -30.71 -7.48 -18.36
CA ALA A 223 -31.23 -8.12 -19.57
C ALA A 223 -32.76 -8.32 -19.52
N ASP A 224 -33.30 -8.77 -18.38
CA ASP A 224 -34.73 -9.05 -18.22
C ASP A 224 -35.59 -7.78 -18.17
N THR A 225 -35.01 -6.65 -17.73
CA THR A 225 -35.77 -5.41 -17.48
C THR A 225 -35.54 -4.33 -18.53
N GLY A 226 -34.43 -4.37 -19.27
CA GLY A 226 -34.02 -3.29 -20.17
C GLY A 226 -33.80 -1.97 -19.44
N TRP A 227 -33.50 -2.00 -18.14
CA TRP A 227 -33.39 -0.78 -17.34
C TRP A 227 -32.22 0.09 -17.80
N THR A 228 -32.52 1.36 -18.09
CA THR A 228 -31.53 2.39 -18.44
C THR A 228 -31.44 3.42 -17.31
N PRO A 229 -30.22 3.78 -16.86
CA PRO A 229 -30.05 4.75 -15.79
C PRO A 229 -30.38 6.17 -16.26
N PRO A 230 -30.75 7.08 -15.35
CA PRO A 230 -30.78 8.50 -15.66
C PRO A 230 -29.37 9.03 -15.92
N GLU A 231 -29.27 10.24 -16.49
CA GLU A 231 -27.98 10.92 -16.68
C GLU A 231 -27.21 11.08 -15.35
N PRO A 232 -25.88 10.87 -15.34
CA PRO A 232 -25.08 11.08 -14.14
C PRO A 232 -25.12 12.55 -13.74
N ARG A 233 -25.56 12.81 -12.51
CA ARG A 233 -25.54 14.15 -11.93
C ARG A 233 -24.22 14.33 -11.17
N PRO A 234 -23.35 15.28 -11.55
CA PRO A 234 -22.20 15.61 -10.72
C PRO A 234 -22.69 16.05 -9.34
N ALA A 235 -21.91 15.73 -8.30
CA ALA A 235 -22.15 16.36 -7.00
C ALA A 235 -22.07 17.88 -7.20
N GLU A 236 -23.17 18.59 -6.91
CA GLU A 236 -23.20 20.04 -7.07
C GLU A 236 -22.06 20.64 -6.24
N PRO A 237 -21.22 21.53 -6.83
CA PRO A 237 -20.34 22.35 -6.01
C PRO A 237 -21.25 23.14 -5.08
N ARG A 238 -21.18 22.86 -3.77
CA ARG A 238 -21.92 23.64 -2.77
C ARG A 238 -21.55 25.10 -2.97
N SER A 239 -22.48 25.86 -3.53
CA SER A 239 -22.40 27.31 -3.70
C SER A 239 -22.62 27.93 -2.34
N ASP A 240 -21.58 27.99 -1.53
CA ASP A 240 -21.62 28.77 -0.31
C ASP A 240 -21.12 30.17 -0.66
N ALA A 241 -22.03 31.15 -0.67
CA ALA A 241 -21.65 32.56 -0.70
C ALA A 241 -20.64 32.82 0.44
N PRO A 242 -19.63 33.70 0.25
CA PRO A 242 -18.71 34.00 1.33
C PRO A 242 -19.51 34.47 2.54
N PRO A 243 -19.40 33.81 3.71
CA PRO A 243 -20.10 34.24 4.90
C PRO A 243 -19.66 35.68 5.23
N ALA A 244 -20.61 36.50 5.70
CA ALA A 244 -20.30 37.86 6.14
C ALA A 244 -19.20 37.82 7.21
N ILE A 245 -18.23 38.74 7.12
CA ILE A 245 -17.08 38.83 8.03
C ILE A 245 -17.61 39.04 9.46
N PRO A 246 -17.53 38.04 10.36
CA PRO A 246 -17.85 38.25 11.77
C PRO A 246 -16.67 39.01 12.41
N ALA A 247 -16.97 39.92 13.33
CA ALA A 247 -15.93 40.49 14.19
C ALA A 247 -15.22 39.38 14.97
N HIS A 248 -13.91 39.53 15.19
CA HIS A 248 -13.11 38.60 16.01
C HIS A 248 -13.81 38.31 17.34
N PRO A 249 -14.14 37.04 17.66
CA PRO A 249 -14.52 36.71 19.01
C PRO A 249 -13.28 36.82 19.89
N ALA A 250 -13.20 37.91 20.66
CA ALA A 250 -12.32 38.00 21.81
C ALA A 250 -12.87 37.06 22.89
N GLY A 251 -12.04 36.11 23.34
CA GLY A 251 -12.36 35.21 24.45
C GLY A 251 -12.85 33.82 24.04
N GLY A 252 -12.33 32.81 24.73
CA GLY A 252 -12.68 31.40 24.61
C GLY A 252 -11.46 30.52 24.87
N ASP A 253 -11.61 29.53 25.76
CA ASP A 253 -10.51 28.63 26.13
C ASP A 253 -10.15 27.71 24.95
N TRP A 254 -8.86 27.65 24.64
CA TRP A 254 -8.32 26.68 23.70
C TRP A 254 -8.39 25.29 24.33
N VAL A 255 -8.88 24.33 23.55
CA VAL A 255 -8.82 22.90 23.87
C VAL A 255 -8.04 22.17 22.80
N ALA A 256 -7.44 21.04 23.17
CA ALA A 256 -6.62 20.25 22.26
C ALA A 256 -6.93 18.76 22.34
N ALA A 257 -6.71 18.09 21.21
CA ALA A 257 -6.67 16.65 21.13
C ALA A 257 -5.44 16.19 20.34
N ASP A 258 -4.74 15.20 20.87
CA ASP A 258 -3.70 14.49 20.15
C ASP A 258 -4.33 13.49 19.18
N LEU A 259 -3.77 13.45 17.97
CA LEU A 259 -4.17 12.55 16.91
C LEU A 259 -3.08 11.50 16.70
N MET A 260 -3.32 10.26 17.09
CA MET A 260 -2.42 9.15 16.77
C MET A 260 -2.89 8.52 15.47
N VAL A 261 -2.10 8.67 14.41
CA VAL A 261 -2.39 8.17 13.06
C VAL A 261 -1.49 6.96 12.78
N THR A 262 -2.08 5.78 12.74
CA THR A 262 -1.39 4.55 12.36
C THR A 262 -1.68 4.22 10.91
N THR A 263 -0.64 4.15 10.08
CA THR A 263 -0.77 3.81 8.66
C THR A 263 -1.07 2.32 8.50
N THR A 264 -2.21 1.96 7.89
CA THR A 264 -2.58 0.55 7.62
C THR A 264 -2.29 0.15 6.17
N ALA A 265 -2.12 1.14 5.29
CA ALA A 265 -1.54 1.01 3.96
C ALA A 265 -0.53 2.14 3.73
N PRO A 266 0.36 2.03 2.71
CA PRO A 266 1.30 3.10 2.42
C PRO A 266 0.59 4.43 2.14
N VAL A 267 1.07 5.54 2.69
CA VAL A 267 0.44 6.86 2.53
C VAL A 267 1.28 7.72 1.59
N ARG A 268 0.69 8.09 0.46
CA ARG A 268 1.34 8.95 -0.52
C ARG A 268 1.13 10.42 -0.17
N VAL A 269 2.19 11.09 0.27
CA VAL A 269 2.22 12.54 0.46
C VAL A 269 3.25 13.12 -0.49
N SER A 270 2.82 13.61 -1.65
CA SER A 270 3.76 14.11 -2.66
C SER A 270 4.35 15.46 -2.27
N SER A 271 5.67 15.61 -2.39
CA SER A 271 6.40 16.86 -2.15
C SER A 271 6.76 17.57 -3.46
N HIS A 272 7.49 16.89 -4.35
CA HIS A 272 7.90 17.40 -5.67
C HIS A 272 8.26 16.24 -6.60
N VAL A 273 8.52 16.53 -7.87
CA VAL A 273 8.95 15.53 -8.88
C VAL A 273 10.39 15.83 -9.29
N THR A 274 11.25 14.82 -9.27
CA THR A 274 12.66 14.91 -9.66
C THR A 274 12.98 13.77 -10.63
N GLY A 275 13.11 14.10 -11.92
CA GLY A 275 13.22 13.09 -12.98
C GLY A 275 12.00 12.16 -12.96
N ASN A 276 12.23 10.85 -12.91
CA ASN A 276 11.19 9.82 -12.83
C ASN A 276 10.77 9.47 -11.39
N ILE A 277 11.16 10.27 -10.39
CA ILE A 277 10.83 10.01 -8.98
C ILE A 277 9.88 11.10 -8.47
N VAL A 278 8.70 10.69 -8.01
CA VAL A 278 7.81 11.55 -7.23
C VAL A 278 8.24 11.44 -5.76
N ARG A 279 8.91 12.48 -5.28
CA ARG A 279 9.39 12.57 -3.91
C ARG A 279 8.24 12.71 -2.92
N GLY A 280 8.44 12.18 -1.73
CA GLY A 280 7.46 12.13 -0.65
C GLY A 280 7.73 13.16 0.45
N LEU A 281 6.73 13.42 1.29
CA LEU A 281 6.93 13.84 2.68
C LEU A 281 6.78 12.61 3.57
N ASP A 282 7.54 12.59 4.65
CA ASP A 282 7.58 11.56 5.69
C ASP A 282 6.61 11.81 6.85
N TYR A 283 5.73 12.80 6.70
CA TYR A 283 4.67 13.14 7.61
C TYR A 283 3.42 13.56 6.83
N VAL A 284 2.28 13.65 7.52
CA VAL A 284 1.03 14.14 6.91
C VAL A 284 0.83 15.61 7.30
N PRO A 285 0.91 16.57 6.36
CA PRO A 285 0.68 17.98 6.65
C PRO A 285 -0.78 18.25 7.04
N GLY A 286 -1.00 19.29 7.84
CA GLY A 286 -2.33 19.69 8.32
C GLY A 286 -3.30 19.99 7.16
N SER A 287 -2.80 20.54 6.05
CA SER A 287 -3.57 20.73 4.81
C SER A 287 -4.20 19.45 4.25
N LEU A 288 -3.65 18.27 4.53
CA LEU A 288 -4.22 16.96 4.16
C LEU A 288 -5.10 16.35 5.24
N LEU A 289 -5.00 16.83 6.47
CA LEU A 289 -5.88 16.47 7.58
C LEU A 289 -7.18 17.31 7.58
N LEU A 290 -7.14 18.57 7.15
CA LEU A 290 -8.32 19.46 7.11
C LEU A 290 -9.51 18.89 6.31
N PRO A 291 -9.34 18.25 5.14
CA PRO A 291 -10.46 17.63 4.44
C PRO A 291 -11.07 16.46 5.21
N TRP A 292 -10.25 15.70 5.95
CA TRP A 292 -10.72 14.63 6.83
C TRP A 292 -11.46 15.21 8.03
N LEU A 293 -10.93 16.28 8.65
CA LEU A 293 -11.62 16.99 9.73
C LEU A 293 -12.97 17.54 9.28
N SER A 294 -13.02 18.14 8.08
CA SER A 294 -14.26 18.63 7.46
C SER A 294 -15.29 17.53 7.24
N GLN A 295 -14.84 16.31 6.92
CA GLN A 295 -15.72 15.15 6.80
C GLN A 295 -16.31 14.73 8.15
N ARG A 296 -15.55 14.85 9.25
CA ARG A 296 -15.96 14.43 10.60
C ARG A 296 -16.79 15.47 11.35
N TRP A 297 -16.43 16.74 11.26
CA TRP A 297 -17.06 17.85 12.00
C TRP A 297 -18.00 18.71 11.14
N GLY A 298 -18.03 18.47 9.83
CA GLY A 298 -18.79 19.27 8.87
C GLY A 298 -17.95 20.38 8.25
N ALA A 299 -18.01 20.48 6.91
CA ALA A 299 -17.16 21.38 6.14
C ALA A 299 -17.39 22.87 6.46
N GLU A 300 -18.64 23.28 6.69
CA GLU A 300 -18.97 24.68 7.01
C GLU A 300 -18.39 25.10 8.36
N ARG A 301 -18.57 24.25 9.38
CA ARG A 301 -18.02 24.48 10.72
C ARG A 301 -16.50 24.65 10.68
N VAL A 302 -15.80 23.73 10.00
CA VAL A 302 -14.34 23.79 9.86
C VAL A 302 -13.91 25.05 9.08
N ARG A 303 -14.60 25.39 8.00
CA ARG A 303 -14.31 26.59 7.19
C ARG A 303 -14.47 27.87 8.00
N ARG A 304 -15.57 27.98 8.76
CA ARG A 304 -15.82 29.11 9.66
C ARG A 304 -14.74 29.21 10.74
N ALA A 305 -14.37 28.10 11.36
CA ALA A 305 -13.32 28.09 12.38
C ALA A 305 -11.94 28.52 11.82
N ILE A 306 -11.62 28.17 10.57
CA ILE A 306 -10.40 28.66 9.89
C ILE A 306 -10.48 30.18 9.71
N TRP A 307 -11.62 30.70 9.24
CA TRP A 307 -11.85 32.13 9.02
C TRP A 307 -11.74 32.94 10.32
N GLU A 308 -12.32 32.42 11.41
CA GLU A 308 -12.31 33.04 12.74
C GLU A 308 -10.98 32.84 13.50
N GLN A 309 -9.97 32.20 12.87
CA GLN A 309 -8.70 31.85 13.50
C GLN A 309 -8.86 31.00 14.78
N ALA A 310 -9.95 30.24 14.86
CA ALA A 310 -10.33 29.45 16.03
C ALA A 310 -9.91 27.98 15.92
N LEU A 311 -9.17 27.60 14.87
CA LEU A 311 -8.75 26.23 14.59
C LEU A 311 -7.32 26.18 14.04
N VAL A 312 -6.52 25.28 14.61
CA VAL A 312 -5.17 24.93 14.16
C VAL A 312 -5.02 23.42 14.11
N ILE A 313 -4.52 22.89 12.99
CA ILE A 313 -4.17 21.47 12.86
C ILE A 313 -2.67 21.31 12.64
N ARG A 314 -1.97 20.87 13.69
CA ARG A 314 -0.54 20.59 13.61
C ARG A 314 -0.30 19.36 12.73
N HIS A 315 0.82 19.38 12.00
CA HIS A 315 1.21 18.26 11.14
C HIS A 315 1.25 16.94 11.93
N ALA A 316 0.82 15.83 11.33
CA ALA A 316 1.01 14.51 11.91
C ALA A 316 2.43 14.02 11.59
N LEU A 317 3.36 14.26 12.52
CA LEU A 317 4.79 13.98 12.42
C LEU A 317 5.12 12.59 12.98
N PRO A 318 6.25 11.96 12.61
CA PRO A 318 6.66 10.67 13.15
C PRO A 318 6.69 10.63 14.68
N GLU A 319 6.26 9.51 15.26
CA GLU A 319 6.40 9.27 16.70
C GLU A 319 7.86 9.05 17.07
N VAL A 320 8.34 9.77 18.08
CA VAL A 320 9.70 9.65 18.64
C VAL A 320 9.57 9.53 20.16
N ALA A 321 10.13 8.49 20.76
CA ALA A 321 10.02 8.21 22.21
C ALA A 321 8.57 8.28 22.75
N GLY A 322 7.59 7.80 21.98
CA GLY A 322 6.17 7.83 22.36
C GLY A 322 5.51 9.22 22.31
N ARG A 323 6.23 10.25 21.84
CA ARG A 323 5.77 11.63 21.70
C ARG A 323 5.72 12.04 20.24
N ARG A 324 5.10 13.20 19.96
CA ARG A 324 5.12 13.79 18.62
C ARG A 324 6.53 14.29 18.33
N GLY A 325 7.21 13.66 17.38
CA GLY A 325 8.52 14.08 16.94
C GLY A 325 8.48 15.45 16.29
N MET A 326 9.53 16.22 16.48
CA MET A 326 9.74 17.55 15.90
C MET A 326 10.93 17.50 14.95
N PRO A 327 10.89 18.17 13.77
CA PRO A 327 12.01 18.15 12.84
C PRO A 327 13.24 18.75 13.49
N VAL A 328 14.36 18.02 13.51
CA VAL A 328 15.57 18.45 14.24
C VAL A 328 15.94 19.90 13.94
N PRO A 329 16.34 20.70 14.95
CA PRO A 329 16.72 22.08 14.72
C PRO A 329 17.93 22.14 13.79
N LEU A 330 17.95 23.14 12.91
CA LEU A 330 19.02 23.33 11.94
C LEU A 330 20.35 23.71 12.61
N SER A 331 20.32 24.14 13.87
CA SER A 331 21.50 24.33 14.70
C SER A 331 22.13 23.02 15.19
N LEU A 332 21.55 21.85 14.89
CA LEU A 332 22.07 20.55 15.36
C LEU A 332 23.07 19.93 14.36
N TYR A 333 24.27 19.60 14.86
CA TYR A 333 25.36 18.99 14.11
C TYR A 333 25.82 17.69 14.76
N ARG A 334 26.28 16.73 13.95
CA ARG A 334 26.89 15.47 14.39
C ARG A 334 28.33 15.33 13.90
N SER A 335 29.15 14.63 14.67
CA SER A 335 30.53 14.34 14.28
C SER A 335 30.59 13.35 13.10
N ARG A 336 31.47 13.62 12.14
CA ARG A 336 31.82 12.73 11.02
C ARG A 336 33.07 11.91 11.34
N ASP A 337 34.05 12.56 11.97
CA ASP A 337 35.40 12.04 12.16
C ASP A 337 35.64 11.47 13.57
N GLY A 338 34.69 11.66 14.50
CA GLY A 338 34.66 11.08 15.85
C GLY A 338 33.49 10.12 16.09
N ASP A 339 33.04 9.94 17.34
CA ASP A 339 31.84 9.13 17.63
C ASP A 339 30.62 9.79 16.94
N GLN A 340 30.00 9.06 16.02
CA GLN A 340 28.88 9.55 15.24
C GLN A 340 27.62 9.81 16.06
N ARG A 341 27.62 9.44 17.34
CA ARG A 341 26.60 9.78 18.33
C ARG A 341 26.83 11.14 18.97
N ASP A 342 28.01 11.74 18.88
CA ASP A 342 28.23 13.07 19.48
C ASP A 342 27.47 14.15 18.69
N LEU A 343 26.67 14.95 19.41
CA LEU A 343 25.87 16.06 18.92
C LEU A 343 26.35 17.38 19.51
N ARG A 344 26.25 18.44 18.71
CA ARG A 344 26.41 19.83 19.15
C ARG A 344 25.23 20.67 18.66
N SER A 345 24.64 21.45 19.56
CA SER A 345 23.74 22.55 19.18
C SER A 345 24.58 23.81 19.07
N ALA A 346 24.67 24.36 17.86
CA ALA A 346 25.26 25.67 17.62
C ALA A 346 24.15 26.73 17.74
N SER A 347 23.78 27.05 18.98
CA SER A 347 22.83 28.14 19.29
C SER A 347 23.48 29.54 19.17
N HIS A 348 24.77 29.57 18.84
CA HIS A 348 25.64 30.73 18.64
C HIS A 348 26.55 30.49 17.40
N PRO A 349 27.21 31.53 16.84
CA PRO A 349 27.67 31.57 15.46
C PRO A 349 28.42 30.31 14.99
N VAL A 350 28.07 29.90 13.78
CA VAL A 350 28.62 28.76 13.01
C VAL A 350 30.15 28.81 12.86
N ASP A 351 30.77 29.95 13.15
CA ASP A 351 32.19 30.23 12.92
C ASP A 351 33.16 29.39 13.78
N ASP A 352 32.68 28.73 14.84
CA ASP A 352 33.49 27.82 15.71
C ASP A 352 33.20 26.32 15.50
N LEU A 353 32.46 25.92 14.45
CA LEU A 353 32.27 24.49 14.17
C LEU A 353 33.58 23.86 13.68
N PRO A 354 34.14 22.85 14.39
CA PRO A 354 35.36 22.19 13.95
C PRO A 354 35.18 21.53 12.58
N LEU A 355 36.25 21.49 11.77
CA LEU A 355 36.32 20.60 10.62
C LEU A 355 35.91 19.18 11.05
N GLY A 356 35.04 18.53 10.26
CA GLY A 356 34.56 17.18 10.58
C GLY A 356 33.16 17.09 11.18
N TRP A 357 32.39 18.18 11.29
CA TRP A 357 30.98 18.14 11.71
C TRP A 357 30.02 18.31 10.54
N ARG A 358 28.87 17.61 10.56
CA ARG A 358 27.80 17.70 9.55
C ARG A 358 26.46 17.96 10.21
N GLN A 359 25.70 18.88 9.65
CA GLN A 359 24.33 19.15 10.11
C GLN A 359 23.46 17.88 10.05
N VAL A 360 22.70 17.63 11.11
CA VAL A 360 21.69 16.55 11.13
C VAL A 360 20.52 16.99 10.25
N ARG A 361 20.08 16.11 9.34
CA ARG A 361 19.02 16.41 8.36
C ARG A 361 18.07 15.24 8.26
N GLU A 362 16.83 15.52 7.85
CA GLU A 362 15.81 14.50 7.54
C GLU A 362 15.56 13.56 8.74
N ALA A 363 15.54 14.16 9.93
CA ALA A 363 15.38 13.47 11.20
C ALA A 363 14.43 14.24 12.12
N TYR A 364 13.95 13.53 13.13
CA TYR A 364 13.02 14.00 14.16
C TYR A 364 13.60 13.74 15.55
N THR A 365 13.23 14.58 16.49
CA THR A 365 13.58 14.46 17.92
C THR A 365 12.37 14.80 18.77
N ASP A 366 12.32 14.32 20.00
CA ASP A 366 11.33 14.76 20.99
C ASP A 366 11.71 16.09 21.66
N GLY A 367 12.89 16.65 21.36
CA GLY A 367 13.33 17.97 21.83
C GLY A 367 13.81 18.01 23.29
N GLU A 368 13.77 16.87 23.96
CA GLU A 368 14.22 16.69 25.34
C GLU A 368 15.68 16.24 25.39
N VAL A 369 16.33 16.53 26.52
CA VAL A 369 17.68 16.03 26.82
C VAL A 369 17.61 15.29 28.15
N THR A 370 17.80 13.97 28.13
CA THR A 370 17.77 13.12 29.33
C THR A 370 19.15 12.51 29.53
N ASP A 371 19.77 12.74 30.69
CA ASP A 371 21.11 12.24 31.01
C ASP A 371 22.21 12.59 29.97
N GLY A 372 22.07 13.74 29.31
CA GLY A 372 22.96 14.19 28.25
C GLY A 372 22.72 13.53 26.89
N GLU A 373 21.66 12.74 26.76
CA GLU A 373 21.26 12.07 25.52
C GLU A 373 20.01 12.68 24.90
N VAL A 374 19.93 12.58 23.57
CA VAL A 374 18.85 13.09 22.72
C VAL A 374 18.38 11.96 21.82
N THR A 375 17.07 11.72 21.78
CA THR A 375 16.51 10.75 20.84
C THR A 375 16.44 11.37 19.44
N VAL A 376 17.09 10.74 18.46
CA VAL A 376 17.03 11.15 17.06
C VAL A 376 16.54 9.97 16.22
N TRP A 377 15.44 10.18 15.51
CA TRP A 377 14.88 9.20 14.58
C TRP A 377 14.97 9.72 13.15
N SER A 378 15.50 8.89 12.24
CA SER A 378 15.60 9.23 10.82
C SER A 378 14.49 8.57 10.02
N SER A 379 13.93 9.31 9.07
CA SER A 379 12.82 8.83 8.26
C SER A 379 13.21 7.77 7.23
N SER A 380 12.36 6.75 7.07
CA SER A 380 12.48 5.71 6.05
C SER A 380 11.26 5.70 5.13
N LEU A 381 11.23 6.60 4.15
CA LEU A 381 10.25 6.54 3.07
C LEU A 381 10.44 5.26 2.24
N ALA A 382 9.35 4.53 1.97
CA ALA A 382 9.38 3.40 1.06
C ALA A 382 9.30 3.89 -0.39
N ARG A 383 9.98 3.20 -1.31
CA ARG A 383 9.86 3.43 -2.75
C ARG A 383 8.99 2.38 -3.40
N ILE A 384 8.07 2.84 -4.24
CA ILE A 384 7.14 1.99 -4.97
C ILE A 384 7.21 2.35 -6.45
N SER A 385 7.61 1.37 -7.28
CA SER A 385 7.74 1.55 -8.72
C SER A 385 6.41 1.31 -9.44
N HIS A 386 6.05 2.21 -10.36
CA HIS A 386 4.88 2.13 -11.21
C HIS A 386 5.31 2.20 -12.68
N ASN A 387 4.44 1.67 -13.54
CA ASN A 387 4.63 1.70 -14.98
C ASN A 387 3.31 2.02 -15.66
N THR A 388 3.37 2.74 -16.76
CA THR A 388 2.20 3.06 -17.59
C THR A 388 2.03 1.96 -18.62
N VAL A 389 0.83 1.36 -18.73
CA VAL A 389 0.53 0.36 -19.75
C VAL A 389 -0.28 1.00 -20.86
N GLU A 390 0.18 0.86 -22.10
CA GLU A 390 -0.53 1.33 -23.29
C GLU A 390 -1.77 0.47 -23.55
N GLU A 391 -2.89 1.12 -23.87
CA GLU A 391 -4.21 0.49 -23.93
C GLU A 391 -4.36 -0.48 -25.12
N VAL A 392 -3.81 -0.17 -26.29
CA VAL A 392 -3.99 -1.02 -27.49
C VAL A 392 -3.05 -2.23 -27.43
N SER A 393 -1.77 -1.98 -27.23
CA SER A 393 -0.75 -3.03 -27.18
C SER A 393 -0.83 -3.84 -25.88
N GLN A 394 -1.39 -3.26 -24.81
CA GLN A 394 -1.46 -3.83 -23.47
C GLN A 394 -0.07 -4.17 -22.93
N ARG A 395 0.91 -3.34 -23.29
CA ARG A 395 2.32 -3.44 -22.88
C ARG A 395 2.74 -2.14 -22.20
N PRO A 396 3.77 -2.17 -21.34
CA PRO A 396 4.39 -0.95 -20.81
C PRO A 396 4.74 0.05 -21.91
N ASN A 397 4.35 1.31 -21.72
CA ASN A 397 4.71 2.42 -22.58
C ASN A 397 6.16 2.83 -22.30
N THR A 398 7.02 2.78 -23.32
CA THR A 398 8.44 3.15 -23.23
C THR A 398 8.67 4.65 -23.12
N ASP A 399 7.76 5.49 -23.63
CA ASP A 399 7.94 6.94 -23.71
C ASP A 399 7.68 7.63 -22.36
N MET A 400 6.71 7.12 -21.60
CA MET A 400 6.42 7.58 -20.24
C MET A 400 7.29 6.88 -19.17
N GLY A 401 7.88 5.73 -19.52
CA GLY A 401 8.85 5.00 -18.70
C GLY A 401 8.34 4.45 -17.36
N ILE A 402 9.28 3.93 -16.58
CA ILE A 402 9.10 3.52 -15.17
C ILE A 402 9.28 4.78 -14.30
N PHE A 403 8.37 4.97 -13.35
CA PHE A 403 8.50 6.02 -12.33
C PHE A 403 8.39 5.46 -10.92
N GLU A 404 9.06 6.10 -9.98
CA GLU A 404 9.05 5.71 -8.57
C GLU A 404 8.27 6.71 -7.73
N LEU A 405 7.60 6.21 -6.71
CA LEU A 405 6.87 7.00 -5.74
C LEU A 405 7.48 6.77 -4.36
N GLU A 406 7.85 7.85 -3.68
CA GLU A 406 8.18 7.80 -2.26
C GLU A 406 6.89 7.95 -1.43
N VAL A 407 6.70 7.04 -0.47
CA VAL A 407 5.50 6.97 0.37
C VAL A 407 5.88 6.68 1.82
N ILE A 408 5.04 7.14 2.75
CA ILE A 408 5.13 6.72 4.15
C ILE A 408 4.74 5.23 4.19
N PRO A 409 5.58 4.33 4.74
CA PRO A 409 5.29 2.90 4.81
C PRO A 409 4.00 2.61 5.58
N ALA A 410 3.43 1.42 5.38
CA ALA A 410 2.41 0.91 6.31
C ALA A 410 3.07 0.51 7.63
N GLY A 411 2.36 0.64 8.75
CA GLY A 411 2.85 0.38 10.10
C GLY A 411 3.50 1.61 10.77
N THR A 412 3.78 2.67 10.02
CA THR A 412 4.29 3.93 10.58
C THR A 412 3.24 4.59 11.48
N ARG A 413 3.66 4.99 12.68
CA ARG A 413 2.89 5.81 13.62
C ARG A 413 3.27 7.27 13.48
N LEU A 414 2.28 8.12 13.30
CA LEU A 414 2.41 9.57 13.23
C LEU A 414 1.55 10.19 14.33
N ARG A 415 1.98 11.31 14.90
CA ARG A 415 1.25 12.08 15.90
C ARG A 415 0.99 13.50 15.40
N GLY A 416 -0.27 13.85 15.29
CA GLY A 416 -0.75 15.21 15.02
C GLY A 416 -1.43 15.79 16.25
N ARG A 417 -1.89 17.04 16.12
CA ARG A 417 -2.67 17.71 17.17
C ARG A 417 -3.69 18.63 16.55
N VAL A 418 -4.91 18.62 17.06
CA VAL A 418 -5.92 19.64 16.77
C VAL A 418 -5.99 20.55 17.97
N ILE A 419 -5.90 21.85 17.74
CA ILE A 419 -6.06 22.91 18.73
C ILE A 419 -7.21 23.78 18.24
N VAL A 420 -8.22 23.97 19.08
CA VAL A 420 -9.45 24.64 18.67
C VAL A 420 -10.04 25.39 19.85
N ARG A 421 -10.72 26.51 19.60
CA ARG A 421 -11.50 27.17 20.65
C ARG A 421 -12.74 26.34 20.96
N TRP A 422 -13.11 26.27 22.24
CA TRP A 422 -14.28 25.49 22.68
C TRP A 422 -15.57 25.80 21.91
N SER A 423 -15.78 27.08 21.54
CA SER A 423 -16.95 27.53 20.78
C SER A 423 -17.16 26.81 19.44
N VAL A 424 -16.08 26.32 18.81
CA VAL A 424 -16.17 25.55 17.55
C VAL A 424 -16.74 24.15 17.79
N LEU A 425 -16.55 23.60 18.99
CA LEU A 425 -17.00 22.26 19.35
C LEU A 425 -18.43 22.24 19.87
N ASP A 426 -18.99 23.41 20.21
CA ASP A 426 -20.34 23.53 20.74
C ASP A 426 -21.38 22.82 19.84
N GLY A 427 -22.30 22.09 20.49
CA GLY A 427 -23.28 21.25 19.83
C GLY A 427 -22.76 19.95 19.16
N LEU A 428 -21.47 19.60 19.30
CA LEU A 428 -21.00 18.23 19.00
C LEU A 428 -21.11 17.38 20.26
N ALA A 429 -21.77 16.21 20.16
CA ALA A 429 -21.93 15.32 21.31
C ALA A 429 -20.57 14.81 21.82
N ASP A 430 -19.77 14.19 20.94
CA ASP A 430 -18.44 13.65 21.25
C ASP A 430 -17.41 14.08 20.19
N PRO A 431 -16.91 15.32 20.23
CA PRO A 431 -16.11 15.89 19.15
C PRO A 431 -14.83 15.10 18.86
N TRP A 432 -14.19 14.55 19.91
CA TRP A 432 -12.96 13.78 19.79
C TRP A 432 -13.22 12.35 19.32
N GLN A 433 -14.23 11.69 19.87
CA GLN A 433 -14.60 10.33 19.45
C GLN A 433 -15.04 10.30 17.98
N ALA A 434 -15.66 11.36 17.48
CA ALA A 434 -16.03 11.49 16.07
C ALA A 434 -14.82 11.47 15.10
N LEU A 435 -13.62 11.81 15.60
CA LEU A 435 -12.37 11.73 14.83
C LEU A 435 -11.78 10.32 14.81
N ALA A 436 -12.10 9.48 15.80
CA ALA A 436 -11.52 8.16 15.91
C ALA A 436 -12.03 7.20 14.81
N GLY A 437 -11.23 6.18 14.52
CA GLY A 437 -11.54 5.09 13.60
C GLY A 437 -10.83 5.16 12.25
N PRO A 438 -11.28 4.37 11.26
CA PRO A 438 -10.62 4.28 9.97
C PRO A 438 -10.77 5.59 9.19
N ALA A 439 -9.69 5.99 8.51
CA ALA A 439 -9.66 7.18 7.67
C ALA A 439 -8.78 6.96 6.44
N ARG A 440 -8.90 7.90 5.49
CA ARG A 440 -8.10 7.91 4.27
C ARG A 440 -7.40 9.25 4.07
N LEU A 441 -6.07 9.24 4.10
CA LEU A 441 -5.22 10.44 4.02
C LEU A 441 -4.30 10.39 2.79
N GLY A 442 -3.79 11.54 2.36
CA GLY A 442 -2.83 11.60 1.24
C GLY A 442 -3.44 11.69 -0.17
N ALA A 443 -2.58 11.52 -1.17
CA ALA A 443 -2.91 11.47 -2.59
C ALA A 443 -3.36 10.06 -3.01
N ARG A 444 -4.27 9.99 -3.99
CA ARG A 444 -4.84 8.72 -4.50
C ARG A 444 -5.40 7.80 -3.40
N ARG A 445 -5.86 8.40 -2.29
CA ARG A 445 -6.33 7.74 -1.07
C ARG A 445 -7.48 6.75 -1.25
N ARG A 446 -8.25 6.85 -2.34
CA ARG A 446 -9.38 5.93 -2.62
C ARG A 446 -8.92 4.54 -3.05
N GLY A 447 -7.67 4.37 -3.48
CA GLY A 447 -7.13 3.10 -3.97
C GLY A 447 -6.24 2.39 -2.95
N GLU A 448 -5.07 1.96 -3.42
CA GLU A 448 -4.07 1.22 -2.63
C GLU A 448 -3.33 2.03 -1.57
N TYR A 449 -3.49 3.36 -1.60
CA TYR A 449 -2.80 4.29 -0.73
C TYR A 449 -3.72 4.88 0.32
N GLY A 450 -3.12 5.37 1.40
CA GLY A 450 -3.74 6.35 2.27
C GLY A 450 -4.63 5.80 3.37
N ALA A 451 -4.83 4.48 3.45
CA ALA A 451 -5.59 3.89 4.56
C ALA A 451 -4.82 4.05 5.87
N VAL A 452 -5.50 4.60 6.88
CA VAL A 452 -4.98 4.83 8.23
C VAL A 452 -6.06 4.53 9.26
N THR A 453 -5.66 4.27 10.50
CA THR A 453 -6.52 4.34 11.67
C THR A 453 -6.13 5.56 12.48
N VAL A 454 -7.11 6.35 12.89
CA VAL A 454 -6.91 7.51 13.75
C VAL A 454 -7.47 7.22 15.12
N GLU A 455 -6.68 7.50 16.14
CA GLU A 455 -7.14 7.64 17.51
C GLU A 455 -7.05 9.12 17.87
N ALA A 456 -8.06 9.64 18.56
CA ALA A 456 -8.08 11.02 19.02
C ALA A 456 -8.31 11.01 20.53
N ARG A 457 -7.45 11.72 21.26
CA ARG A 457 -7.52 11.79 22.71
C ARG A 457 -7.36 13.22 23.15
N GLU A 458 -8.33 13.69 23.93
CA GLU A 458 -8.22 15.01 24.56
C GLU A 458 -6.93 15.09 25.38
N THR A 459 -6.27 16.23 25.28
CA THR A 459 -5.02 16.51 25.98
C THR A 459 -5.09 17.90 26.58
N ALA A 460 -4.41 18.07 27.72
CA ALA A 460 -4.21 19.39 28.29
C ALA A 460 -3.51 20.30 27.28
N MET A 461 -3.93 21.57 27.25
CA MET A 461 -3.21 22.59 26.51
C MET A 461 -1.81 22.75 27.10
N PRO A 462 -0.75 22.88 26.29
CA PRO A 462 0.57 23.12 26.84
C PRO A 462 0.59 24.42 27.64
N GLU A 463 1.23 24.36 28.81
CA GLU A 463 1.60 25.54 29.57
C GLU A 463 2.90 26.10 29.00
N PHE A 464 2.99 27.42 28.90
CA PHE A 464 4.15 28.11 28.37
C PHE A 464 4.69 29.05 29.44
N ALA A 465 5.99 28.94 29.72
CA ALA A 465 6.67 29.90 30.56
C ALA A 465 6.61 31.30 29.92
N ALA A 466 6.60 32.33 30.76
CA ALA A 466 6.75 33.71 30.29
C ALA A 466 8.13 33.86 29.63
N PRO A 467 8.25 34.65 28.55
CA PRO A 467 9.53 34.86 27.89
C PRO A 467 10.44 35.72 28.76
N GLY A 468 11.75 35.45 28.70
CA GLY A 468 12.77 36.37 29.21
C GLY A 468 13.02 37.55 28.25
N GLU A 469 14.04 38.36 28.55
CA GLU A 469 14.49 39.44 27.66
C GLU A 469 15.03 38.91 26.31
N VAL A 470 15.59 37.70 26.34
CA VAL A 470 16.06 36.94 25.19
C VAL A 470 15.32 35.60 25.18
N ALA A 471 14.87 35.19 24.00
CA ALA A 471 14.20 33.91 23.80
C ALA A 471 14.72 33.23 22.53
N THR A 472 14.78 31.90 22.55
CA THR A 472 15.13 31.08 21.39
C THR A 472 13.90 30.38 20.87
N LEU A 473 13.58 30.57 19.59
CA LEU A 473 12.40 30.00 18.95
C LEU A 473 12.80 28.99 17.87
N TRP A 474 12.30 27.77 18.00
CA TRP A 474 12.47 26.69 17.03
C TRP A 474 11.18 26.44 16.25
N ALA A 475 11.26 26.60 14.94
CA ALA A 475 10.15 26.35 14.03
C ALA A 475 9.96 24.84 13.81
N VAL A 476 8.91 24.26 14.36
CA VAL A 476 8.56 22.84 14.19
C VAL A 476 7.86 22.58 12.84
N SER A 477 7.33 23.63 12.23
CA SER A 477 6.75 23.62 10.88
C SER A 477 7.30 24.76 10.04
N ASP A 478 7.06 24.73 8.73
CA ASP A 478 7.50 25.82 7.86
C ASP A 478 6.78 27.14 8.25
N LEU A 479 7.51 28.26 8.23
CA LEU A 479 6.97 29.59 8.50
C LEU A 479 6.62 30.27 7.16
N ALA A 480 5.34 30.55 6.96
CA ALA A 480 4.84 31.29 5.81
C ALA A 480 4.50 32.72 6.26
N VAL A 481 5.40 33.66 6.06
CA VAL A 481 5.21 35.07 6.47
C VAL A 481 5.26 35.99 5.26
N ARG A 482 4.55 37.12 5.32
CA ARG A 482 4.60 38.12 4.26
C ARG A 482 5.65 39.18 4.57
N GLY A 483 6.45 39.51 3.57
CA GLY A 483 7.33 40.68 3.64
C GLY A 483 6.57 41.98 3.38
N ARG A 484 7.28 43.11 3.38
CA ARG A 484 6.71 44.45 3.12
C ARG A 484 5.93 44.55 1.81
N GLY A 485 6.32 43.81 0.78
CA GLY A 485 5.63 43.75 -0.52
C GLY A 485 4.42 42.82 -0.56
N LEU A 486 3.94 42.33 0.59
CA LEU A 486 2.83 41.39 0.76
C LEU A 486 3.01 40.03 0.07
N ARG A 487 4.21 39.72 -0.46
CA ARG A 487 4.56 38.41 -0.96
C ARG A 487 5.07 37.53 0.17
N LEU A 488 4.85 36.22 0.05
CA LEU A 488 5.47 35.25 0.94
C LEU A 488 6.99 35.38 0.88
N SER A 489 7.61 35.42 2.05
CA SER A 489 9.02 35.72 2.24
C SER A 489 9.73 34.61 3.00
N ALA A 490 10.97 34.34 2.60
CA ALA A 490 11.89 33.45 3.31
C ALA A 490 12.94 34.23 4.12
N SER A 491 12.70 35.50 4.42
CA SER A 491 13.58 36.34 5.23
C SER A 491 13.31 36.16 6.73
N PRO A 492 14.31 35.82 7.55
CA PRO A 492 14.19 35.82 9.01
C PRO A 492 13.71 37.15 9.60
N ARG A 493 14.10 38.27 8.98
CA ARG A 493 13.69 39.61 9.44
C ARG A 493 12.19 39.85 9.25
N ASP A 494 11.59 39.29 8.19
CA ASP A 494 10.14 39.40 7.98
C ASP A 494 9.38 38.53 8.98
N ALA A 495 9.93 37.38 9.40
CA ALA A 495 9.35 36.57 10.47
C ALA A 495 9.37 37.30 11.82
N VAL A 496 10.47 37.97 12.14
CA VAL A 496 10.60 38.80 13.35
C VAL A 496 9.64 40.00 13.31
N ALA A 497 9.50 40.64 12.15
CA ALA A 497 8.54 41.74 11.98
C ALA A 497 7.08 41.26 12.15
N ALA A 498 6.73 40.10 11.59
CA ALA A 498 5.41 39.50 11.78
C ALA A 498 5.15 39.16 13.26
N MET A 499 6.18 38.67 13.96
CA MET A 499 6.10 38.35 15.38
C MET A 499 5.93 39.59 16.26
N ALA A 500 6.70 40.65 15.99
CA ALA A 500 6.55 41.94 16.65
C ALA A 500 5.13 42.50 16.48
N ALA A 501 4.58 42.43 15.26
CA ALA A 501 3.22 42.86 14.97
C ALA A 501 2.16 42.04 15.74
N GLN A 502 2.34 40.72 15.85
CA GLN A 502 1.41 39.84 16.56
C GLN A 502 1.49 39.99 18.09
N LEU A 503 2.68 40.22 18.64
CA LEU A 503 2.88 40.41 20.08
C LEU A 503 2.59 41.84 20.56
N GLY A 504 2.62 42.83 19.65
CA GLY A 504 2.44 44.24 19.99
C GLY A 504 3.64 44.87 20.71
N VAL A 505 4.82 44.26 20.63
CA VAL A 505 6.08 44.74 21.24
C VAL A 505 7.20 44.74 20.21
N ALA A 506 8.26 45.53 20.43
CA ALA A 506 9.45 45.48 19.59
C ALA A 506 10.18 44.14 19.77
N VAL A 507 10.65 43.56 18.65
CA VAL A 507 11.42 42.31 18.63
C VAL A 507 12.61 42.50 17.71
N GLU A 508 13.80 42.19 18.20
CA GLU A 508 15.05 42.24 17.45
C GLU A 508 15.62 40.85 17.24
N LEU A 509 16.11 40.58 16.03
CA LEU A 509 16.80 39.33 15.70
C LEU A 509 18.25 39.41 16.18
N VAL A 510 18.63 38.52 17.10
CA VAL A 510 19.99 38.42 17.64
C VAL A 510 20.82 37.44 16.83
N ASP A 511 20.29 36.24 16.60
CA ASP A 511 20.96 35.19 15.85
C ASP A 511 19.96 34.34 15.06
N VAL A 512 20.43 33.67 14.01
CA VAL A 512 19.59 32.86 13.14
C VAL A 512 20.33 31.68 12.54
N THR A 513 19.76 30.48 12.70
CA THR A 513 20.06 29.33 11.86
C THR A 513 18.81 28.96 11.07
N ALA A 514 18.77 29.31 9.79
CA ALA A 514 17.58 29.16 8.96
C ALA A 514 17.87 28.47 7.63
N ARG A 515 16.82 27.88 7.06
CA ARG A 515 16.84 27.37 5.68
C ARG A 515 15.58 27.85 4.97
N THR A 516 15.69 28.13 3.68
CA THR A 516 14.53 28.47 2.85
C THR A 516 13.82 27.19 2.38
N ARG A 517 12.48 27.24 2.27
CA ARG A 517 11.66 26.17 1.72
C ARG A 517 10.70 26.75 0.68
N ARG A 518 10.59 26.05 -0.46
CA ARG A 518 9.51 26.23 -1.42
C ARG A 518 8.61 24.99 -1.39
N ARG A 519 7.30 25.19 -1.33
CA ARG A 519 6.29 24.14 -1.53
C ARG A 519 5.37 24.50 -2.68
N ASP A 520 5.31 23.61 -3.66
CA ASP A 520 4.35 23.68 -4.74
C ASP A 520 3.19 22.73 -4.42
N SER A 521 1.96 23.16 -4.70
CA SER A 521 0.77 22.35 -4.43
C SER A 521 -0.19 22.39 -5.61
N TRP A 522 -1.18 21.49 -5.60
CA TRP A 522 -2.11 21.31 -6.71
C TRP A 522 -3.56 21.48 -6.25
N GLN A 523 -4.33 22.29 -6.97
CA GLN A 523 -5.74 22.50 -6.72
C GLN A 523 -6.55 21.42 -7.44
N ARG A 524 -7.05 20.44 -6.68
CA ARG A 524 -7.78 19.29 -7.25
C ARG A 524 -9.07 19.68 -7.99
N SER A 525 -9.83 20.65 -7.47
CA SER A 525 -11.11 21.06 -8.06
C SER A 525 -10.96 21.77 -9.40
N TRP A 526 -9.91 22.57 -9.55
CA TRP A 526 -9.64 23.33 -10.79
C TRP A 526 -8.61 22.66 -11.70
N GLN A 527 -7.93 21.62 -11.19
CA GLN A 527 -6.85 20.92 -11.88
C GLN A 527 -5.73 21.86 -12.35
N LEU A 528 -5.32 22.78 -11.47
CA LEU A 528 -4.26 23.74 -11.73
C LEU A 528 -3.26 23.76 -10.56
N PRO A 529 -1.99 24.14 -10.81
CA PRO A 529 -1.06 24.47 -9.75
C PRO A 529 -1.63 25.57 -8.85
N ARG A 530 -1.43 25.47 -7.54
CA ARG A 530 -1.63 26.57 -6.61
C ARG A 530 -0.41 27.47 -6.59
N GLU A 531 -0.56 28.67 -6.03
CA GLU A 531 0.56 29.55 -5.70
C GLU A 531 1.63 28.79 -4.90
N SER A 532 2.89 28.98 -5.31
CA SER A 532 4.06 28.45 -4.61
C SER A 532 4.22 29.13 -3.25
N ILE A 533 4.30 28.33 -2.19
CA ILE A 533 4.56 28.83 -0.83
C ILE A 533 6.07 28.91 -0.64
N VAL A 534 6.62 30.11 -0.46
CA VAL A 534 8.04 30.33 -0.17
C VAL A 534 8.16 30.86 1.26
N GLY A 535 8.97 30.20 2.09
CA GLY A 535 9.06 30.54 3.51
C GLY A 535 10.33 30.00 4.17
N LEU A 536 10.40 30.11 5.49
CA LEU A 536 11.46 29.48 6.29
C LEU A 536 11.07 28.04 6.57
N ALA A 537 12.03 27.12 6.42
CA ALA A 537 11.82 25.70 6.63
C ALA A 537 11.64 25.37 8.12
N ALA A 538 10.90 24.31 8.41
CA ALA A 538 10.96 23.63 9.70
C ALA A 538 12.41 23.29 10.09
N GLY A 539 12.70 23.36 11.37
CA GLY A 539 14.05 23.31 11.95
C GLY A 539 14.72 24.68 12.08
N THR A 540 14.18 25.75 11.47
CA THR A 540 14.73 27.11 11.66
C THR A 540 14.75 27.50 13.13
N VAL A 541 15.87 28.05 13.59
CA VAL A 541 16.05 28.58 14.95
C VAL A 541 16.30 30.08 14.87
N LEU A 542 15.52 30.85 15.63
CA LEU A 542 15.61 32.31 15.74
C LEU A 542 15.91 32.66 17.20
N THR A 543 17.01 33.35 17.46
CA THR A 543 17.28 33.95 18.77
C THR A 543 16.85 35.41 18.70
N ILE A 544 15.91 35.79 19.56
CA ILE A 544 15.31 37.12 19.56
C ILE A 544 15.51 37.81 20.90
N ARG A 545 15.46 39.15 20.88
CA ARG A 545 15.50 39.99 22.07
C ARG A 545 14.36 40.99 22.04
N PHE A 546 13.82 41.30 23.21
CA PHE A 546 12.79 42.32 23.41
C PHE A 546 13.44 43.58 24.01
N PRO A 547 13.82 44.57 23.20
CA PRO A 547 14.55 45.75 23.69
C PRO A 547 13.75 46.58 24.71
N ASP A 548 12.42 46.60 24.57
CA ASP A 548 11.52 47.36 25.46
C ASP A 548 10.92 46.48 26.58
N GLY A 549 11.47 45.27 26.78
CA GLY A 549 10.97 44.28 27.72
C GLY A 549 10.04 43.23 27.10
N PRO A 550 9.89 42.05 27.74
CA PRO A 550 9.14 40.93 27.21
C PRO A 550 7.63 41.23 27.07
N PRO A 551 6.93 40.58 26.11
CA PRO A 551 5.49 40.73 25.96
C PRO A 551 4.73 40.12 27.15
N PRO A 552 3.45 40.49 27.33
CA PRO A 552 2.58 39.83 28.31
C PRO A 552 2.55 38.31 28.11
N ALA A 553 2.61 37.54 29.20
CA ALA A 553 2.65 36.07 29.15
C ALA A 553 1.46 35.46 28.37
N ALA A 554 0.28 36.11 28.43
CA ALA A 554 -0.89 35.68 27.66
C ALA A 554 -0.70 35.84 26.14
N ALA A 555 -0.09 36.94 25.69
CA ALA A 555 0.19 37.17 24.27
C ALA A 555 1.27 36.21 23.74
N TRP A 556 2.29 35.94 24.56
CA TRP A 556 3.30 34.93 24.27
C TRP A 556 2.70 33.52 24.14
N ALA A 557 1.87 33.12 25.11
CA ALA A 557 1.18 31.84 25.07
C ALA A 557 0.24 31.74 23.87
N GLU A 558 -0.47 32.81 23.49
CA GLU A 558 -1.33 32.82 22.30
C GLU A 558 -0.50 32.65 21.01
N LEU A 559 0.66 33.30 20.90
CA LEU A 559 1.59 33.10 19.77
C LEU A 559 2.02 31.63 19.65
N LEU A 560 2.39 30.98 20.76
CA LEU A 560 2.85 29.59 20.75
C LEU A 560 1.71 28.58 20.51
N ARG A 561 0.49 28.86 21.00
CA ARG A 561 -0.70 28.04 20.76
C ARG A 561 -1.17 28.13 19.31
N TYR A 562 -1.36 29.36 18.83
CA TYR A 562 -1.86 29.62 17.49
C TYR A 562 -0.76 29.35 16.46
N GLY A 563 0.35 30.07 16.54
CA GLY A 563 1.46 30.02 15.60
C GLY A 563 1.70 31.38 14.93
N LEU A 564 2.76 31.45 14.12
CA LEU A 564 3.21 32.66 13.44
C LEU A 564 2.92 32.61 11.93
N GLY A 565 2.33 33.70 11.42
CA GLY A 565 2.21 33.96 9.98
C GLY A 565 0.91 33.48 9.33
N ASP A 566 0.98 33.22 8.03
CA ASP A 566 -0.14 32.80 7.20
C ASP A 566 -0.34 31.27 7.26
N ARG A 567 -1.56 30.82 6.95
CA ARG A 567 -1.92 29.39 6.78
C ARG A 567 -1.67 28.54 8.04
N VAL A 568 -1.69 29.16 9.20
CA VAL A 568 -1.53 28.50 10.51
C VAL A 568 -2.54 27.38 10.71
N ALA A 569 -3.79 27.57 10.26
CA ALA A 569 -4.82 26.54 10.29
C ALA A 569 -4.47 25.26 9.50
N GLU A 570 -3.54 25.32 8.54
CA GLU A 570 -3.02 24.16 7.80
C GLU A 570 -1.78 23.52 8.45
N GLY A 571 -1.36 24.05 9.61
CA GLY A 571 -0.24 23.58 10.40
C GLY A 571 1.10 24.26 10.11
N TYR A 572 1.12 25.39 9.40
CA TYR A 572 2.30 26.26 9.29
C TYR A 572 2.47 27.08 10.58
N GLY A 573 3.64 27.67 10.79
CA GLY A 573 3.84 28.65 11.86
C GLY A 573 3.99 28.07 13.27
N GLU A 574 4.06 26.75 13.45
CA GLU A 574 4.32 26.10 14.75
C GLU A 574 5.72 26.44 15.27
N LEU A 575 5.78 26.98 16.50
CA LEU A 575 6.99 27.38 17.19
C LEU A 575 7.08 26.69 18.57
N VAL A 576 8.29 26.38 18.99
CA VAL A 576 8.63 25.98 20.36
C VAL A 576 9.63 26.99 20.90
N ALA A 577 9.35 27.52 22.08
CA ALA A 577 10.23 28.46 22.78
C ALA A 577 11.16 27.71 23.74
N ASP A 578 12.42 28.14 23.79
CA ASP A 578 13.42 27.77 24.80
C ASP A 578 13.52 26.25 25.05
N ALA A 579 13.44 25.47 23.97
CA ALA A 579 13.53 24.02 24.02
C ALA A 579 14.84 23.58 24.70
N PRO A 580 14.81 22.61 25.65
CA PRO A 580 16.01 22.15 26.37
C PRO A 580 17.16 21.76 25.43
N LEU A 581 16.85 21.12 24.30
CA LEU A 581 17.82 20.75 23.28
C LEU A 581 18.65 21.93 22.73
N LEU A 582 18.08 23.14 22.68
CA LEU A 582 18.77 24.34 22.18
C LEU A 582 19.64 25.01 23.26
N ALA A 583 19.40 24.72 24.54
CA ALA A 583 20.21 25.23 25.64
C ALA A 583 21.48 24.39 25.85
N VAL A 584 21.51 23.15 25.38
CA VAL A 584 22.62 22.22 25.59
C VAL A 584 23.68 22.38 24.49
N GLY A 585 24.91 22.77 24.88
CA GLY A 585 26.03 22.95 23.94
C GLY A 585 26.52 21.64 23.30
N SER A 586 26.40 20.51 24.00
CA SER A 586 26.78 19.18 23.49
C SER A 586 25.93 18.07 24.12
N ALA A 587 25.51 17.10 23.32
CA ALA A 587 24.73 15.94 23.75
C ALA A 587 25.16 14.68 22.98
N ARG A 588 24.56 13.53 23.28
CA ARG A 588 24.75 12.28 22.53
C ARG A 588 23.45 11.75 21.94
N ILE A 589 23.51 11.08 20.78
CA ILE A 589 22.37 10.36 20.20
C ILE A 589 22.14 9.11 21.04
N ALA A 590 20.95 8.99 21.63
CA ALA A 590 20.48 7.73 22.19
C ALA A 590 20.26 6.72 21.06
N GLU A 591 20.69 5.47 21.23
CA GLU A 591 20.39 4.40 20.27
C GLU A 591 18.88 4.17 20.23
N SER A 592 18.23 4.68 19.17
CA SER A 592 16.82 4.39 18.92
C SER A 592 16.70 2.92 18.55
N THR A 593 16.15 2.12 19.46
CA THR A 593 15.54 0.83 19.11
C THR A 593 14.40 1.10 18.13
N GLU A 594 14.30 0.25 17.10
CA GLU A 594 13.24 0.33 16.09
C GLU A 594 11.87 0.53 16.75
N PRO A 595 10.99 1.42 16.21
CA PRO A 595 9.63 1.49 16.70
C PRO A 595 8.99 0.10 16.54
N PRO A 596 8.24 -0.37 17.54
CA PRO A 596 7.65 -1.70 17.52
C PRO A 596 6.73 -1.81 16.31
N GLY A 597 7.17 -2.58 15.30
CA GLY A 597 6.29 -3.03 14.24
C GLY A 597 5.10 -3.74 14.87
N PRO A 598 3.91 -3.70 14.25
CA PRO A 598 2.72 -4.32 14.82
C PRO A 598 2.95 -5.82 15.00
N SER A 599 3.18 -6.22 16.25
CA SER A 599 3.16 -7.61 16.71
C SER A 599 1.72 -8.07 16.78
N VAL A 600 1.16 -8.45 15.63
CA VAL A 600 -0.12 -9.18 15.61
C VAL A 600 0.19 -10.67 15.67
N GLU A 601 0.57 -11.13 16.85
CA GLU A 601 0.64 -12.55 17.18
C GLU A 601 -0.62 -12.95 17.96
N ALA A 602 -1.69 -13.20 17.22
CA ALA A 602 -2.76 -14.08 17.69
C ALA A 602 -2.85 -15.28 16.75
N ALA A 603 -3.04 -16.47 17.31
CA ALA A 603 -3.36 -17.67 16.56
C ALA A 603 -4.78 -17.53 16.01
N VAL A 604 -4.93 -16.82 14.89
CA VAL A 604 -6.21 -16.73 14.18
C VAL A 604 -6.43 -18.03 13.41
N GLU A 605 -7.58 -18.66 13.60
CA GLU A 605 -7.98 -19.84 12.83
C GLU A 605 -8.05 -19.50 11.34
N LEU A 606 -7.55 -20.41 10.50
CA LEU A 606 -7.61 -20.24 9.05
C LEU A 606 -9.03 -20.49 8.57
N SER A 607 -9.52 -19.66 7.65
CA SER A 607 -10.73 -19.98 6.90
C SER A 607 -10.52 -21.25 6.07
N GLY A 608 -11.61 -21.94 5.67
CA GLY A 608 -11.49 -23.12 4.80
C GLY A 608 -10.79 -22.84 3.46
N ALA A 609 -10.94 -21.60 2.94
CA ALA A 609 -10.23 -21.15 1.75
C ALA A 609 -8.73 -20.96 2.01
N ASP A 610 -8.36 -20.34 3.13
CA ASP A 610 -6.96 -20.14 3.52
C ASP A 610 -6.24 -21.47 3.79
N GLU A 611 -6.92 -22.41 4.43
CA GLU A 611 -6.41 -23.76 4.67
C GLU A 611 -6.11 -24.47 3.34
N GLN A 612 -7.00 -24.32 2.36
CA GLN A 612 -6.78 -24.87 1.02
C GLN A 612 -5.55 -24.27 0.34
N VAL A 613 -5.35 -22.95 0.44
CA VAL A 613 -4.17 -22.26 -0.11
C VAL A 613 -2.89 -22.70 0.59
N PHE A 614 -2.91 -22.77 1.93
CA PHE A 614 -1.78 -23.23 2.74
C PHE A 614 -1.34 -24.65 2.34
N GLN A 615 -2.30 -25.55 2.13
CA GLN A 615 -2.04 -26.91 1.67
C GLN A 615 -1.48 -26.96 0.24
N VAL A 616 -1.94 -26.09 -0.66
CA VAL A 616 -1.38 -26.00 -2.03
C VAL A 616 0.09 -25.58 -1.99
N VAL A 617 0.42 -24.55 -1.21
CA VAL A 617 1.80 -24.06 -1.05
C VAL A 617 2.68 -25.14 -0.43
N THR A 618 2.21 -25.78 0.64
CA THR A 618 2.94 -26.85 1.35
C THR A 618 3.22 -28.04 0.43
N ALA A 619 2.20 -28.54 -0.26
CA ALA A 619 2.35 -29.70 -1.16
C ALA A 619 3.30 -29.40 -2.33
N ALA A 620 3.34 -28.15 -2.80
CA ALA A 620 4.27 -27.76 -3.85
C ALA A 620 5.73 -27.76 -3.38
N VAL A 621 6.01 -27.33 -2.13
CA VAL A 621 7.34 -27.46 -1.52
C VAL A 621 7.73 -28.92 -1.38
N VAL A 622 6.81 -29.78 -0.95
CA VAL A 622 7.07 -31.22 -0.86
C VAL A 622 7.40 -31.80 -2.23
N ALA A 623 6.65 -31.44 -3.27
CA ALA A 623 6.93 -31.89 -4.63
C ALA A 623 8.28 -31.41 -5.16
N GLU A 624 8.68 -30.18 -4.86
CA GLU A 624 9.97 -29.61 -5.24
C GLU A 624 11.13 -30.30 -4.52
N ARG A 625 11.03 -30.47 -3.20
CA ARG A 625 12.01 -31.23 -2.41
C ARG A 625 12.09 -32.69 -2.88
N ALA A 626 10.95 -33.32 -3.17
CA ALA A 626 10.93 -34.66 -3.72
C ALA A 626 11.64 -34.74 -5.08
N ARG A 627 11.54 -33.71 -5.93
CA ARG A 627 12.31 -33.63 -7.18
C ARG A 627 13.80 -33.45 -6.93
N MET A 628 14.18 -32.62 -5.96
CA MET A 628 15.58 -32.42 -5.58
C MET A 628 16.21 -33.70 -5.03
N ALA A 629 15.43 -34.58 -4.40
CA ALA A 629 15.89 -35.90 -3.94
C ALA A 629 15.93 -36.97 -5.05
N LEU A 630 15.40 -36.70 -6.27
CA LEU A 630 15.39 -37.70 -7.34
C LEU A 630 16.77 -38.20 -7.79
N PRO A 631 17.84 -37.38 -7.88
CA PRO A 631 19.18 -37.85 -8.20
C PRO A 631 19.64 -38.98 -7.27
N ASP A 632 19.46 -38.82 -5.96
CA ASP A 632 19.80 -39.83 -4.96
C ASP A 632 18.81 -41.00 -4.97
N ALA A 633 17.53 -40.71 -5.21
CA ALA A 633 16.49 -41.72 -5.30
C ALA A 633 16.66 -42.69 -6.49
N ARG A 634 17.30 -42.25 -7.59
CA ARG A 634 17.58 -43.09 -8.77
C ARG A 634 18.46 -44.30 -8.45
N ALA A 635 19.25 -44.24 -7.38
CA ALA A 635 20.06 -45.37 -6.90
C ALA A 635 19.28 -46.34 -5.99
N LYS A 636 18.04 -46.02 -5.62
CA LYS A 636 17.25 -46.81 -4.66
C LYS A 636 16.45 -47.92 -5.40
N PRO A 637 16.23 -49.09 -4.76
CA PRO A 637 15.47 -50.20 -5.34
C PRO A 637 14.05 -49.82 -5.78
N GLU A 638 13.41 -48.89 -5.07
CA GLU A 638 12.06 -48.40 -5.35
C GLU A 638 11.95 -47.70 -6.71
N TYR A 639 12.93 -46.87 -7.05
CA TYR A 639 12.97 -46.17 -8.33
C TYR A 639 13.25 -47.16 -9.48
N ASP A 640 14.22 -48.07 -9.30
CA ASP A 640 14.58 -49.08 -10.30
C ASP A 640 13.41 -50.05 -10.58
N ALA A 641 12.69 -50.50 -9.54
CA ALA A 641 11.51 -51.34 -9.69
C ALA A 641 10.39 -50.64 -10.50
N LEU A 642 10.16 -49.34 -10.25
CA LEU A 642 9.20 -48.55 -11.02
C LEU A 642 9.65 -48.35 -12.47
N ALA A 643 10.92 -48.03 -12.69
CA ALA A 643 11.48 -47.85 -14.03
C ALA A 643 11.42 -49.15 -14.86
N LYS A 644 11.80 -50.29 -14.27
CA LYS A 644 11.73 -51.61 -14.92
C LYS A 644 10.31 -52.01 -15.29
N THR A 645 9.34 -51.79 -14.39
CA THR A 645 7.94 -52.17 -14.65
C THR A 645 7.27 -51.24 -15.66
N LEU A 646 7.50 -49.92 -15.60
CA LEU A 646 7.01 -48.97 -16.59
C LEU A 646 7.71 -49.11 -17.96
N GLY A 647 8.98 -49.53 -17.99
CA GLY A 647 9.74 -49.78 -19.21
C GLY A 647 9.13 -50.89 -20.08
N LYS A 648 8.49 -51.89 -19.47
CA LYS A 648 7.77 -52.96 -20.18
C LYS A 648 6.44 -52.51 -20.81
N LEU A 649 5.98 -51.29 -20.54
CA LEU A 649 4.73 -50.74 -21.07
C LEU A 649 4.96 -49.96 -22.37
N SER A 650 3.96 -49.90 -23.23
CA SER A 650 3.96 -49.02 -24.42
C SER A 650 3.98 -47.54 -24.05
N ARG A 651 4.42 -46.67 -24.96
CA ARG A 651 4.43 -45.20 -24.78
C ARG A 651 3.07 -44.64 -24.35
N SER A 652 1.97 -45.16 -24.92
CA SER A 652 0.61 -44.77 -24.55
C SER A 652 0.25 -45.17 -23.11
N GLN A 653 0.65 -46.36 -22.67
CA GLN A 653 0.42 -46.84 -21.31
C GLN A 653 1.25 -46.07 -20.26
N ARG A 654 2.52 -45.77 -20.58
CA ARG A 654 3.37 -44.88 -19.75
C ARG A 654 2.75 -43.49 -19.63
N GLY A 655 2.26 -42.94 -20.75
CA GLY A 655 1.54 -41.67 -20.79
C GLY A 655 0.26 -41.68 -19.93
N ALA A 656 -0.50 -42.79 -19.94
CA ALA A 656 -1.69 -42.94 -19.12
C ALA A 656 -1.39 -42.96 -17.61
N TRP A 657 -0.30 -43.62 -17.18
CA TRP A 657 0.14 -43.58 -15.77
C TRP A 657 0.61 -42.18 -15.37
N ARG A 658 1.37 -41.49 -16.22
CA ARG A 658 1.75 -40.08 -15.99
C ARG A 658 0.52 -39.18 -15.85
N ALA A 659 -0.44 -39.29 -16.76
CA ALA A 659 -1.69 -38.52 -16.70
C ALA A 659 -2.50 -38.81 -15.44
N THR A 660 -2.54 -40.07 -15.00
CA THR A 660 -3.21 -40.49 -13.76
C THR A 660 -2.52 -39.89 -12.53
N ALA A 661 -1.18 -39.90 -12.49
CA ALA A 661 -0.41 -39.30 -11.41
C ALA A 661 -0.60 -37.77 -11.36
N VAL A 662 -0.63 -37.10 -12.51
CA VAL A 662 -0.97 -35.67 -12.62
C VAL A 662 -2.39 -35.40 -12.14
N ALA A 663 -3.38 -36.22 -12.53
CA ALA A 663 -4.75 -36.08 -12.08
C ALA A 663 -4.89 -36.24 -10.54
N ALA A 664 -4.13 -37.15 -9.93
CA ALA A 664 -4.06 -37.28 -8.48
C ALA A 664 -3.48 -36.04 -7.81
N ALA A 665 -2.39 -35.47 -8.35
CA ALA A 665 -1.83 -34.23 -7.83
C ALA A 665 -2.81 -33.05 -7.93
N VAL A 666 -3.56 -32.93 -9.06
CA VAL A 666 -4.60 -31.91 -9.23
C VAL A 666 -5.77 -32.12 -8.26
N ALA A 667 -6.22 -33.36 -8.08
CA ALA A 667 -7.27 -33.71 -7.12
C ALA A 667 -6.82 -33.58 -5.66
N GLY A 668 -5.51 -33.45 -5.41
CA GLY A 668 -4.91 -33.38 -4.08
C GLY A 668 -5.06 -34.66 -3.27
N ASN A 669 -5.25 -35.80 -3.91
CA ASN A 669 -5.37 -37.10 -3.26
C ASN A 669 -5.05 -38.24 -4.24
N LEU A 670 -4.74 -39.43 -3.72
CA LEU A 670 -4.34 -40.59 -4.52
C LEU A 670 -5.52 -41.37 -5.14
N ARG A 671 -6.79 -40.91 -5.03
CA ARG A 671 -7.96 -41.64 -5.56
C ARG A 671 -7.86 -41.98 -7.05
N PRO A 672 -7.37 -41.08 -7.94
CA PRO A 672 -7.21 -41.44 -9.35
C PRO A 672 -6.21 -42.60 -9.56
N VAL A 673 -5.13 -42.62 -8.80
CA VAL A 673 -4.11 -43.69 -8.86
C VAL A 673 -4.69 -45.00 -8.32
N THR A 674 -5.39 -44.97 -7.19
CA THR A 674 -5.99 -46.17 -6.60
C THR A 674 -7.11 -46.75 -7.46
N ALA A 675 -7.94 -45.91 -8.08
CA ALA A 675 -8.95 -46.34 -9.04
C ALA A 675 -8.28 -47.01 -10.27
N LYS A 676 -7.16 -46.47 -10.75
CA LYS A 676 -6.42 -47.04 -11.87
C LYS A 676 -5.81 -48.40 -11.53
N ILE A 677 -5.22 -48.55 -10.35
CA ILE A 677 -4.72 -49.84 -9.83
C ILE A 677 -5.86 -50.87 -9.87
N GLY A 678 -7.02 -50.55 -9.28
CA GLY A 678 -8.18 -51.45 -9.26
C GLY A 678 -8.65 -51.88 -10.66
N GLN A 679 -8.72 -50.92 -11.60
CA GLN A 679 -9.09 -51.20 -12.99
C GLN A 679 -8.11 -52.18 -13.68
N VAL A 680 -6.82 -52.06 -13.41
CA VAL A 680 -5.77 -52.90 -14.01
C VAL A 680 -5.76 -54.29 -13.37
N SER A 681 -5.91 -54.38 -12.05
CA SER A 681 -5.90 -55.65 -11.30
C SER A 681 -7.09 -56.56 -11.63
N GLN A 682 -8.25 -56.01 -12.01
CA GLN A 682 -9.44 -56.79 -12.37
C GLN A 682 -9.37 -57.47 -13.76
N ARG A 683 -8.43 -57.06 -14.63
CA ARG A 683 -8.34 -57.56 -16.01
C ARG A 683 -7.37 -58.76 -16.11
N ARG A 684 -7.89 -59.98 -15.94
CA ARG A 684 -7.10 -61.25 -16.01
C ARG A 684 -6.86 -61.73 -17.46
N LEU A 685 -6.11 -60.96 -18.25
CA LEU A 685 -5.65 -61.38 -19.58
C LEU A 685 -4.12 -61.55 -19.60
N PRO A 686 -3.56 -62.65 -20.16
CA PRO A 686 -2.10 -62.89 -20.20
C PRO A 686 -1.31 -61.74 -20.86
N ARG A 687 -1.87 -61.12 -21.90
CA ARG A 687 -1.26 -59.96 -22.60
C ARG A 687 -1.13 -58.69 -21.76
N ARG A 688 -1.73 -58.64 -20.56
CA ARG A 688 -1.68 -57.49 -19.63
C ARG A 688 -0.82 -57.75 -18.39
N GLU A 689 -0.03 -58.81 -18.39
CA GLU A 689 0.88 -59.12 -17.29
C GLU A 689 1.85 -57.96 -16.94
N PRO A 690 2.43 -57.23 -17.91
CA PRO A 690 3.26 -56.06 -17.61
C PRO A 690 2.49 -54.91 -16.93
N GLU A 691 1.23 -54.67 -17.29
CA GLU A 691 0.40 -53.64 -16.64
C GLU A 691 0.12 -54.00 -15.18
N ARG A 692 -0.10 -55.29 -14.88
CA ARG A 692 -0.35 -55.79 -13.52
C ARG A 692 0.89 -55.68 -12.64
N GLN A 693 2.06 -56.06 -13.15
CA GLN A 693 3.34 -55.88 -12.44
C GLN A 693 3.61 -54.41 -12.10
N ALA A 694 3.35 -53.49 -13.04
CA ALA A 694 3.47 -52.06 -12.78
C ALA A 694 2.47 -51.58 -11.72
N ALA A 695 1.22 -52.05 -11.76
CA ALA A 695 0.21 -51.70 -10.76
C ALA A 695 0.57 -52.21 -9.36
N GLU A 696 1.16 -53.40 -9.22
CA GLU A 696 1.62 -53.96 -7.95
C GLU A 696 2.75 -53.14 -7.32
N VAL A 697 3.77 -52.79 -8.11
CA VAL A 697 4.86 -51.92 -7.66
C VAL A 697 4.32 -50.55 -7.25
N ILE A 698 3.44 -49.95 -8.07
CA ILE A 698 2.82 -48.66 -7.74
C ILE A 698 1.98 -48.77 -6.46
N ASN A 699 1.25 -49.87 -6.24
CA ASN A 699 0.45 -50.10 -5.02
C ASN A 699 1.31 -50.16 -3.75
N CYS A 700 2.54 -50.69 -3.86
CA CYS A 700 3.54 -50.63 -2.80
C CYS A 700 4.07 -49.21 -2.57
N LEU A 701 4.47 -48.52 -3.64
CA LEU A 701 5.04 -47.17 -3.56
C LEU A 701 4.07 -46.15 -2.97
N VAL A 702 2.76 -46.29 -3.21
CA VAL A 702 1.74 -45.42 -2.59
C VAL A 702 1.38 -45.82 -1.15
N GLY A 703 2.02 -46.86 -0.60
CA GLY A 703 1.88 -47.29 0.79
C GLY A 703 0.63 -48.13 1.09
N ARG A 704 0.02 -48.78 0.09
CA ARG A 704 -1.22 -49.57 0.28
C ARG A 704 -0.99 -51.06 0.43
N GLN A 705 0.06 -51.61 -0.18
CA GLN A 705 0.39 -53.03 -0.08
C GLN A 705 1.90 -53.22 0.01
N PRO A 706 2.43 -53.62 1.18
CA PRO A 706 3.87 -53.75 1.36
C PRO A 706 4.43 -54.91 0.52
N MET A 707 5.61 -54.70 -0.07
CA MET A 707 6.43 -55.74 -0.67
C MET A 707 7.67 -55.96 0.18
N ARG A 708 8.11 -57.21 0.34
CA ARG A 708 9.25 -57.56 1.22
C ARG A 708 10.56 -56.83 0.87
N SER A 709 10.72 -56.40 -0.38
CA SER A 709 11.94 -55.77 -0.91
C SER A 709 11.81 -54.27 -1.22
N LEU A 710 10.63 -53.66 -1.04
CA LEU A 710 10.39 -52.26 -1.41
C LEU A 710 9.68 -51.51 -0.28
N ARG A 711 10.11 -50.28 -0.02
CA ARG A 711 9.42 -49.36 0.89
C ARG A 711 8.38 -48.52 0.16
N SER A 712 7.53 -47.83 0.91
CA SER A 712 6.68 -46.80 0.31
C SER A 712 7.55 -45.62 -0.13
N TRP A 713 7.07 -44.85 -1.11
CA TRP A 713 7.79 -43.66 -1.57
C TRP A 713 7.93 -42.61 -0.47
N TRP A 714 7.00 -42.57 0.48
CA TRP A 714 7.05 -41.63 1.60
C TRP A 714 8.15 -41.99 2.59
N ASP A 715 8.40 -43.28 2.81
CA ASP A 715 9.50 -43.74 3.68
C ASP A 715 10.85 -43.44 3.04
N VAL A 716 10.95 -43.55 1.71
CA VAL A 716 12.15 -43.16 0.96
C VAL A 716 12.39 -41.66 1.13
N LEU A 717 11.38 -40.82 0.94
CA LEU A 717 11.49 -39.37 1.10
C LEU A 717 11.77 -38.96 2.56
N ALA A 718 11.20 -39.64 3.54
CA ALA A 718 11.44 -39.38 4.96
C ALA A 718 12.91 -39.65 5.35
N ALA A 719 13.53 -40.67 4.76
CA ALA A 719 14.95 -40.96 4.94
C ALA A 719 15.86 -39.85 4.38
N GLU A 720 15.39 -39.10 3.38
CA GLU A 720 16.06 -37.93 2.81
C GLU A 720 15.64 -36.60 3.51
N GLY A 721 14.99 -36.68 4.69
CA GLY A 721 14.58 -35.52 5.48
C GLY A 721 13.32 -34.80 4.99
N ILE A 722 12.56 -35.40 4.06
CA ILE A 722 11.37 -34.79 3.45
C ILE A 722 10.11 -35.34 4.11
N ALA A 723 9.47 -34.53 4.95
CA ALA A 723 8.24 -34.92 5.63
C ALA A 723 7.01 -34.81 4.70
N VAL A 724 6.39 -35.95 4.39
CA VAL A 724 5.12 -36.06 3.65
C VAL A 724 3.98 -36.21 4.67
N ARG A 725 3.18 -35.15 4.88
CA ARG A 725 2.24 -35.07 6.03
C ARG A 725 0.77 -35.16 5.64
N SER A 726 0.44 -34.92 4.37
CA SER A 726 -0.94 -34.94 3.87
C SER A 726 -1.12 -35.83 2.64
N ASP A 727 -2.36 -36.21 2.32
CA ASP A 727 -2.67 -36.92 1.07
C ASP A 727 -2.34 -36.09 -0.19
N ARG A 728 -2.34 -34.76 -0.05
CA ARG A 728 -1.94 -33.84 -1.11
C ARG A 728 -0.43 -33.88 -1.35
N ASP A 729 0.36 -33.90 -0.26
CA ASP A 729 1.81 -34.08 -0.32
C ASP A 729 2.15 -35.41 -1.01
N ARG A 730 1.45 -36.48 -0.61
CA ARG A 730 1.59 -37.80 -1.22
C ARG A 730 1.32 -37.75 -2.71
N ALA A 731 0.17 -37.24 -3.12
CA ALA A 731 -0.19 -37.15 -4.53
C ALA A 731 0.83 -36.36 -5.36
N ALA A 732 1.33 -35.24 -4.81
CA ALA A 732 2.31 -34.38 -5.48
C ALA A 732 3.70 -35.04 -5.59
N ALA A 733 4.19 -35.66 -4.52
CA ALA A 733 5.47 -36.38 -4.50
C ALA A 733 5.46 -37.62 -5.39
N PHE A 734 4.36 -38.36 -5.47
CA PHE A 734 4.23 -39.49 -6.40
C PHE A 734 4.17 -39.04 -7.86
N ALA A 735 3.48 -37.93 -8.15
CA ALA A 735 3.48 -37.36 -9.49
C ALA A 735 4.88 -36.95 -9.96
N ALA A 736 5.71 -36.41 -9.05
CA ALA A 736 7.11 -36.09 -9.34
C ALA A 736 7.93 -37.35 -9.68
N LEU A 737 7.79 -38.43 -8.91
CA LEU A 737 8.47 -39.70 -9.16
C LEU A 737 8.08 -40.30 -10.53
N VAL A 738 6.78 -40.41 -10.81
CA VAL A 738 6.29 -40.99 -12.07
C VAL A 738 6.73 -40.14 -13.28
N ALA A 739 6.70 -38.81 -13.16
CA ALA A 739 7.15 -37.93 -14.23
C ALA A 739 8.63 -38.14 -14.57
N ASP A 740 9.51 -38.21 -13.57
CA ASP A 740 10.95 -38.42 -13.79
C ASP A 740 11.25 -39.77 -14.43
N VAL A 741 10.62 -40.85 -13.95
CA VAL A 741 10.78 -42.19 -14.53
C VAL A 741 10.32 -42.23 -15.98
N VAL A 742 9.16 -41.63 -16.29
CA VAL A 742 8.64 -41.60 -17.66
C VAL A 742 9.53 -40.74 -18.58
N ASP A 743 10.06 -39.61 -18.10
CA ASP A 743 10.96 -38.75 -18.87
C ASP A 743 12.36 -39.38 -19.05
N LYS A 744 12.83 -40.20 -18.09
CA LYS A 744 14.01 -41.06 -18.27
C LYS A 744 13.78 -42.07 -19.39
N LEU A 745 12.72 -42.87 -19.30
CA LEU A 745 12.38 -43.88 -20.31
C LEU A 745 12.16 -43.27 -21.70
N ARG A 746 11.62 -42.05 -21.78
CA ARG A 746 11.44 -41.33 -23.05
C ARG A 746 12.77 -40.94 -23.69
N ARG A 747 13.79 -40.60 -22.89
CA ARG A 747 15.15 -40.30 -23.37
C ARG A 747 15.85 -41.57 -23.86
N GLU A 748 15.70 -42.67 -23.13
CA GLU A 748 16.23 -43.98 -23.52
C GLU A 748 15.57 -44.53 -24.81
N ASP A 749 14.28 -44.28 -25.00
CA ASP A 749 13.54 -44.61 -26.23
C ASP A 749 13.97 -43.77 -27.47
N ALA A 750 14.65 -42.64 -27.25
CA ALA A 750 15.01 -41.67 -28.29
C ALA A 750 16.52 -41.66 -28.64
N ALA A 751 17.34 -42.19 -27.73
CA ALA A 751 18.73 -42.56 -27.97
C ALA A 751 18.78 -43.93 -28.68
#